data_AF-A0AAD4H7K1-F1
#
_entry.id   AF-A0AAD4H7K1-F1
#
_cell.length_a   1.000
_cell.length_b   1.000
_cell.length_c   1.000
_cell.angle_alpha   90.00
_cell.angle_beta   90.00
_cell.angle_gamma   90.00
#
_symmetry.space_group_name_H-M   'P 1'
#
loop_
_entity.id
_entity.type
_entity.pdbx_description
1 polymer ?
#
loop_
_entity_poly.entity_id
_entity_poly.type
_entity_poly.pdbx_seq_one_letter_code
_entity_poly.pdbx_strand_id
1 'polypeptide(L)'
;MAVPGGAQGGASFECSLTGTVLTGQFRHLYDRLLGLCEHDAHSKMFEHELLFSPAVQRPMYSARNDEVHLRLRVKLTVLDTARKQQQRKLDSSANQESARMKRLKTSTANGDIATTATADVEMASSSQNAAAASGAGTAGGDINQMTHIHQDSKTVVSRQYQLCQYGHPEPGRNLIVRSAILVKIHGDAFGFMTLLGYGFEDEFVKRGYNFLYNNICRISVYRKYKVIFEKDILSKQHDAFSTIVPEEETAGGVTAEAASPWLVEITSSFVSQENVNSMSEEINIVRNLLAGSHHDMSKILKFEGHNYFRQRLVLATLSGKILKIEKIRSNDANPGLRDFEASFLRLLEKVTNGATIEISYTGTSIVYKPGVIVGGKVYHDCGNSRAVGYFLEPLIALGPFSKSPMNVTLNGITNDNVDISVDTIRTVLLPQLKKFGIEEGLELDIPVRGAPPNGGGKVIFRCPIVRSLKPIQFTDEGRIKRIRGVAYCTRVAPQFSNRMVDSARGMLDYVNDINIAAVHYQGDKSGLSPGFAISLLAKTTTSAFYSAELAGGAGQAPEDVGLQAARMLLSEIRKGGCVDSISQTLVLLMMVLGPNDVSKVRVGELTPFTIQYLRDLQDFFGSTFKITQETDNDKTVLGAAPDTLLMTCVGIGYVNTNKKAT
;
A
#
# COMPACT_ATOMS: atom_id res chain seq x y z
N MET A 1 -45.07 3.36 33.32
CA MET A 1 -44.55 2.13 32.70
C MET A 1 -43.39 1.63 33.53
N ALA A 2 -43.39 0.35 33.90
CA ALA A 2 -42.37 -0.28 34.71
C ALA A 2 -40.99 -0.16 34.03
N VAL A 3 -40.00 0.36 34.76
CA VAL A 3 -38.58 0.24 34.41
C VAL A 3 -38.19 -1.19 34.74
N PRO A 4 -37.84 -2.06 33.77
CA PRO A 4 -37.31 -3.37 34.09
C PRO A 4 -35.98 -3.16 34.81
N GLY A 5 -35.89 -3.70 36.02
CA GLY A 5 -34.72 -3.56 36.88
C GLY A 5 -33.48 -4.27 36.34
N GLY A 6 -32.33 -3.78 36.80
CA GLY A 6 -31.11 -4.56 36.97
C GLY A 6 -30.34 -4.91 35.70
N ALA A 7 -29.57 -3.95 35.18
CA ALA A 7 -28.32 -4.27 34.52
C ALA A 7 -27.20 -3.58 35.30
N GLN A 8 -26.23 -4.37 35.78
CA GLN A 8 -25.02 -3.89 36.43
C GLN A 8 -24.36 -2.80 35.57
N GLY A 9 -24.24 -1.59 36.12
CA GLY A 9 -23.82 -0.40 35.40
C GLY A 9 -22.32 -0.39 35.11
N GLY A 10 -21.90 -1.04 34.03
CA GLY A 10 -20.72 -0.62 33.29
C GLY A 10 -21.10 0.54 32.38
N ALA A 11 -20.34 1.64 32.38
CA ALA A 11 -20.53 2.70 31.40
C ALA A 11 -20.25 2.15 29.98
N SER A 12 -21.22 2.28 29.08
CA SER A 12 -21.06 1.94 27.67
C SER A 12 -20.54 3.15 26.90
N PHE A 13 -19.56 2.95 26.04
CA PHE A 13 -18.92 4.01 25.25
C PHE A 13 -19.29 3.87 23.78
N GLU A 14 -19.52 5.02 23.12
CA GLU A 14 -19.68 5.13 21.67
C GLU A 14 -18.48 5.91 21.11
N CYS A 15 -17.82 5.33 20.10
CA CYS A 15 -16.75 5.99 19.36
C CYS A 15 -17.33 6.49 18.03
N SER A 16 -17.17 7.78 17.75
CA SER A 16 -17.62 8.37 16.49
C SER A 16 -16.56 9.21 15.80
N LEU A 17 -16.61 9.20 14.47
CA LEU A 17 -15.80 10.04 13.60
C LEU A 17 -16.70 10.69 12.54
N THR A 18 -16.64 12.01 12.45
CA THR A 18 -17.41 12.79 11.47
C THR A 18 -16.50 13.44 10.44
N GLY A 19 -16.93 13.47 9.18
CA GLY A 19 -16.24 14.14 8.09
C GLY A 19 -17.19 14.71 7.04
N THR A 20 -16.71 15.67 6.26
CA THR A 20 -17.44 16.32 5.17
C THR A 20 -16.91 15.85 3.81
N VAL A 21 -17.80 15.57 2.86
CA VAL A 21 -17.44 15.17 1.49
C VAL A 21 -17.66 16.35 0.55
N LEU A 22 -16.65 16.67 -0.26
CA LEU A 22 -16.71 17.71 -1.27
C LEU A 22 -17.75 17.37 -2.36
N THR A 23 -18.47 18.40 -2.81
CA THR A 23 -19.52 18.31 -3.83
C THR A 23 -18.94 17.72 -5.13
N GLY A 24 -19.50 16.61 -5.62
CA GLY A 24 -19.04 15.89 -6.81
C GLY A 24 -18.24 14.60 -6.54
N GLN A 25 -17.67 14.42 -5.35
CA GLN A 25 -16.92 13.20 -4.99
C GLN A 25 -17.79 12.08 -4.41
N PHE A 26 -19.08 12.35 -4.16
CA PHE A 26 -20.01 11.38 -3.56
C PHE A 26 -20.08 10.07 -4.35
N ARG A 27 -20.10 10.11 -5.69
CA ARG A 27 -20.22 8.90 -6.51
C ARG A 27 -19.01 7.98 -6.36
N HIS A 28 -17.81 8.54 -6.37
CA HIS A 28 -16.57 7.79 -6.12
C HIS A 28 -16.49 7.21 -4.71
N LEU A 29 -16.93 7.98 -3.71
CA LEU A 29 -17.00 7.51 -2.33
C LEU A 29 -18.02 6.37 -2.17
N TYR A 30 -19.18 6.50 -2.82
CA TYR A 30 -20.24 5.50 -2.81
C TYR A 30 -19.76 4.18 -3.43
N ASP A 31 -19.18 4.22 -4.63
CA ASP A 31 -18.65 3.02 -5.30
C ASP A 31 -17.52 2.37 -4.48
N ARG A 32 -16.67 3.18 -3.83
CA ARG A 32 -15.61 2.68 -2.94
C ARG A 32 -16.18 2.01 -1.69
N LEU A 33 -17.17 2.61 -1.04
CA LEU A 33 -17.87 2.03 0.10
C LEU A 33 -18.57 0.72 -0.29
N LEU A 34 -19.12 0.66 -1.49
CA LEU A 34 -19.79 -0.53 -2.02
C LEU A 34 -18.82 -1.66 -2.40
N GLY A 35 -17.54 -1.35 -2.62
CA GLY A 35 -16.46 -2.33 -2.76
C GLY A 35 -15.79 -2.74 -1.44
N LEU A 36 -15.77 -1.84 -0.45
CA LEU A 36 -15.23 -2.11 0.89
C LEU A 36 -16.19 -2.90 1.77
N CYS A 37 -17.49 -2.67 1.62
CA CYS A 37 -18.56 -3.38 2.30
C CYS A 37 -19.15 -4.43 1.34
N GLU A 38 -19.45 -5.64 1.82
CA GLU A 38 -20.06 -6.69 0.99
C GLU A 38 -21.33 -6.15 0.28
N HIS A 39 -21.50 -6.50 -1.01
CA HIS A 39 -22.40 -5.83 -1.96
C HIS A 39 -23.88 -5.66 -1.53
N ASP A 40 -24.35 -6.40 -0.53
CA ASP A 40 -25.73 -6.39 -0.02
C ASP A 40 -25.93 -5.57 1.29
N ALA A 41 -24.89 -4.94 1.85
CA ALA A 41 -24.94 -4.33 3.18
C ALA A 41 -25.31 -2.82 3.22
N HIS A 42 -26.03 -2.29 2.22
CA HIS A 42 -26.46 -0.89 2.22
C HIS A 42 -27.97 -0.74 2.47
N SER A 43 -28.34 0.10 3.43
CA SER A 43 -29.75 0.39 3.74
C SER A 43 -30.03 1.90 3.62
N LYS A 44 -31.20 2.25 3.06
CA LYS A 44 -31.64 3.65 3.00
C LYS A 44 -31.94 4.15 4.41
N MET A 45 -31.35 5.28 4.76
CA MET A 45 -31.47 5.91 6.07
C MET A 45 -32.40 7.12 5.98
N PHE A 46 -33.39 7.13 6.87
CA PHE A 46 -34.22 8.29 7.20
C PHE A 46 -34.35 8.36 8.71
N GLU A 47 -33.65 9.30 9.32
CA GLU A 47 -33.68 9.52 10.77
C GLU A 47 -34.15 10.94 11.06
N HIS A 48 -35.06 11.07 12.02
CA HIS A 48 -35.57 12.34 12.48
C HIS A 48 -35.00 12.57 13.89
N GLU A 49 -34.18 13.59 14.06
CA GLU A 49 -33.53 13.91 15.33
C GLU A 49 -34.09 15.21 15.90
N LEU A 50 -34.39 15.17 17.20
CA LEU A 50 -34.88 16.29 18.00
C LEU A 50 -33.82 16.60 19.06
N LEU A 51 -33.34 17.84 19.07
CA LEU A 51 -32.34 18.32 20.03
C LEU A 51 -33.03 18.97 21.22
N PHE A 52 -32.58 18.62 22.43
CA PHE A 52 -33.10 19.18 23.67
C PHE A 52 -31.96 19.68 24.55
N SER A 53 -32.06 20.93 25.00
CA SER A 53 -31.12 21.54 25.94
C SER A 53 -31.72 21.67 27.33
N PRO A 54 -30.93 21.61 28.41
CA PRO A 54 -31.43 21.74 29.77
C PRO A 54 -31.99 23.15 30.00
N ALA A 55 -33.29 23.26 30.31
CA ALA A 55 -33.98 24.54 30.43
C ALA A 55 -34.02 25.10 31.87
N VAL A 56 -33.72 24.29 32.90
CA VAL A 56 -33.82 24.72 34.32
C VAL A 56 -32.69 24.17 35.18
N GLN A 57 -31.91 25.06 35.78
CA GLN A 57 -30.97 24.78 36.87
C GLN A 57 -31.77 24.56 38.16
N ARG A 58 -31.86 23.33 38.69
CA ARG A 58 -32.45 23.10 40.02
C ARG A 58 -31.40 23.45 41.09
N PRO A 59 -31.77 24.14 42.20
CA PRO A 59 -30.82 24.60 43.22
C PRO A 59 -30.17 23.49 44.06
N MET A 60 -30.58 22.23 43.92
CA MET A 60 -30.19 21.13 44.82
C MET A 60 -29.24 20.08 44.21
N TYR A 61 -28.83 20.21 42.95
CA TYR A 61 -27.96 19.23 42.27
C TYR A 61 -26.92 19.93 41.39
N SER A 62 -25.81 19.25 41.11
CA SER A 62 -24.75 19.73 40.21
C SER A 62 -25.32 20.08 38.82
N ALA A 63 -24.73 21.08 38.16
CA ALA A 63 -25.13 21.51 36.82
C ALA A 63 -25.19 20.31 35.85
N ARG A 64 -26.34 20.09 35.22
CA ARG A 64 -26.50 19.09 34.15
C ARG A 64 -25.95 19.70 32.87
N ASN A 65 -24.71 19.37 32.53
CA ASN A 65 -24.05 19.83 31.30
C ASN A 65 -24.06 18.74 30.20
N ASP A 66 -24.85 17.68 30.37
CA ASP A 66 -24.90 16.57 29.40
C ASP A 66 -25.86 16.90 28.25
N GLU A 67 -25.40 16.72 27.01
CA GLU A 67 -26.22 16.86 25.80
C GLU A 67 -27.20 15.67 25.71
N VAL A 68 -28.50 15.96 25.61
CA VAL A 68 -29.53 14.92 25.46
C VAL A 68 -30.16 15.01 24.08
N HIS A 69 -30.03 13.93 23.31
CA HIS A 69 -30.58 13.83 21.97
C HIS A 69 -31.73 12.82 21.94
N LEU A 70 -32.86 13.21 21.35
CA LEU A 70 -33.93 12.29 21.02
C LEU A 70 -33.83 11.91 19.54
N ARG A 71 -33.47 10.65 19.27
CA ARG A 71 -33.44 10.10 17.91
C ARG A 71 -34.71 9.31 17.64
N LEU A 72 -35.55 9.80 16.74
CA LEU A 72 -36.65 9.02 16.17
C LEU A 72 -36.14 8.32 14.90
N ARG A 73 -35.85 7.02 15.01
CA ARG A 73 -35.55 6.17 13.86
C ARG A 73 -36.85 5.67 13.24
N VAL A 74 -37.27 6.28 12.14
CA VAL A 74 -38.39 5.76 11.34
C VAL A 74 -37.85 4.84 10.26
N LYS A 75 -38.04 3.52 10.41
CA LYS A 75 -37.90 2.61 9.27
C LYS A 75 -39.04 2.91 8.30
N LEU A 76 -38.81 3.77 7.30
CA LEU A 76 -39.76 3.98 6.22
C LEU A 76 -39.86 2.68 5.41
N THR A 77 -40.80 1.81 5.76
CA THR A 77 -41.29 0.74 4.88
C THR A 77 -42.14 1.34 3.76
N VAL A 78 -41.58 2.28 2.98
CA VAL A 78 -42.33 3.07 1.99
C VAL A 78 -41.99 2.69 0.55
N LEU A 79 -41.05 1.78 0.30
CA LEU A 79 -40.69 1.39 -1.08
C LEU A 79 -41.03 -0.06 -1.46
N ASP A 80 -41.15 -0.98 -0.50
CA ASP A 80 -41.43 -2.38 -0.85
C ASP A 80 -42.89 -2.63 -1.27
N THR A 81 -43.84 -1.83 -0.79
CA THR A 81 -45.25 -1.94 -1.21
C THR A 81 -45.49 -1.39 -2.61
N ALA A 82 -44.82 -0.30 -3.01
CA ALA A 82 -44.90 0.25 -4.36
C ALA A 82 -44.22 -0.69 -5.38
N ARG A 83 -43.03 -1.23 -5.06
CA ARG A 83 -42.36 -2.22 -5.90
C ARG A 83 -43.14 -3.53 -5.99
N LYS A 84 -43.70 -4.03 -4.88
CA LYS A 84 -44.58 -5.22 -4.90
C LYS A 84 -45.88 -4.97 -5.65
N GLN A 85 -46.44 -3.76 -5.65
CA GLN A 85 -47.61 -3.42 -6.46
C GLN A 85 -47.27 -3.28 -7.95
N GLN A 86 -46.12 -2.72 -8.31
CA GLN A 86 -45.64 -2.69 -9.69
C GLN A 86 -45.30 -4.10 -10.20
N GLN A 87 -44.62 -4.92 -9.38
CA GLN A 87 -44.33 -6.31 -9.72
C GLN A 87 -45.61 -7.12 -9.86
N ARG A 88 -46.59 -6.97 -8.95
CA ARG A 88 -47.91 -7.62 -9.09
C ARG A 88 -48.69 -7.16 -10.32
N LYS A 89 -48.56 -5.89 -10.72
CA LYS A 89 -49.16 -5.38 -11.97
C LYS A 89 -48.47 -5.99 -13.19
N LEU A 90 -47.15 -6.06 -13.22
CA LEU A 90 -46.35 -6.72 -14.26
C LEU A 90 -46.64 -8.24 -14.36
N ASP A 91 -46.75 -8.93 -13.22
CA ASP A 91 -47.08 -10.35 -13.16
C ASP A 91 -48.54 -10.61 -13.58
N SER A 92 -49.46 -9.68 -13.28
CA SER A 92 -50.86 -9.77 -13.72
C SER A 92 -51.02 -9.54 -15.23
N SER A 93 -50.24 -8.63 -15.83
CA SER A 93 -50.22 -8.42 -17.28
C SER A 93 -49.58 -9.60 -18.01
N ALA A 94 -48.49 -10.17 -17.48
CA ALA A 94 -47.84 -11.35 -18.06
C ALA A 94 -48.73 -12.61 -18.00
N ASN A 95 -49.52 -12.76 -16.93
CA ASN A 95 -50.51 -13.84 -16.83
C ASN A 95 -51.73 -13.64 -17.75
N GLN A 96 -52.17 -12.40 -17.98
CA GLN A 96 -53.23 -12.09 -18.95
C GLN A 96 -52.78 -12.33 -20.41
N GLU A 97 -51.54 -11.98 -20.77
CA GLU A 97 -50.98 -12.29 -22.10
C GLU A 97 -50.78 -13.79 -22.30
N SER A 98 -50.30 -14.52 -21.29
CA SER A 98 -50.18 -15.98 -21.34
C SER A 98 -51.54 -16.68 -21.45
N ALA A 99 -52.59 -16.16 -20.80
CA ALA A 99 -53.96 -16.64 -20.94
C ALA A 99 -54.58 -16.30 -22.32
N ARG A 100 -54.24 -15.14 -22.90
CA ARG A 100 -54.66 -14.73 -24.25
C ARG A 100 -54.00 -15.58 -25.35
N MET A 101 -52.71 -15.88 -25.21
CA MET A 101 -51.96 -16.79 -26.08
C MET A 101 -52.46 -18.24 -25.99
N LYS A 102 -52.85 -18.71 -24.80
CA LYS A 102 -53.50 -20.03 -24.65
C LYS A 102 -54.89 -20.07 -25.29
N ARG A 103 -55.69 -19.00 -25.17
CA ARG A 103 -57.00 -18.89 -25.84
C ARG A 103 -56.89 -18.86 -27.37
N LEU A 104 -55.89 -18.15 -27.90
CA LEU A 104 -55.63 -18.11 -29.35
C LEU A 104 -55.19 -19.46 -29.91
N LYS A 105 -54.41 -20.24 -29.14
CA LYS A 105 -53.99 -21.60 -29.54
C LYS A 105 -55.14 -22.61 -29.51
N THR A 106 -56.11 -22.45 -28.62
CA THR A 106 -57.33 -23.29 -28.59
C THR A 106 -58.37 -22.94 -29.66
N SER A 107 -58.35 -21.73 -30.24
CA SER A 107 -59.28 -21.36 -31.33
C SER A 107 -58.80 -21.80 -32.72
N THR A 108 -57.53 -22.16 -32.89
CA THR A 108 -56.96 -22.69 -34.16
C THR A 108 -56.98 -24.22 -34.27
N ALA A 109 -57.62 -24.93 -33.33
CA ALA A 109 -57.69 -26.40 -33.31
C ALA A 109 -59.02 -26.98 -33.86
N ASN A 110 -59.99 -26.14 -34.27
CA ASN A 110 -61.24 -26.57 -34.89
C ASN A 110 -61.46 -25.82 -36.20
N GLY A 111 -61.35 -26.51 -37.34
CA GLY A 111 -61.88 -26.03 -38.63
C GLY A 111 -60.86 -25.83 -39.76
N ASP A 112 -60.41 -26.96 -40.32
CA ASP A 112 -60.19 -27.31 -41.73
C ASP A 112 -60.04 -26.27 -42.87
N ILE A 113 -58.91 -26.45 -43.59
CA ILE A 113 -58.73 -26.59 -45.06
C ILE A 113 -59.03 -25.39 -45.99
N ALA A 114 -57.98 -24.74 -46.53
CA ALA A 114 -57.57 -24.86 -47.96
C ALA A 114 -56.60 -23.74 -48.44
N THR A 115 -55.45 -24.18 -49.02
CA THR A 115 -54.72 -23.66 -50.20
C THR A 115 -53.89 -22.35 -50.18
N THR A 116 -52.56 -22.52 -50.13
CA THR A 116 -51.49 -22.14 -51.12
C THR A 116 -51.50 -20.74 -51.78
N ALA A 117 -50.39 -20.02 -52.03
CA ALA A 117 -48.95 -20.22 -51.85
C ALA A 117 -48.18 -18.92 -52.22
N THR A 118 -46.94 -18.77 -51.72
CA THR A 118 -45.67 -18.32 -52.38
C THR A 118 -44.80 -17.30 -51.63
N ALA A 119 -43.48 -17.56 -51.74
CA ALA A 119 -42.28 -16.69 -51.57
C ALA A 119 -41.49 -16.72 -50.23
N ASP A 120 -40.67 -17.77 -50.09
CA ASP A 120 -39.20 -17.79 -50.02
C ASP A 120 -38.37 -16.96 -49.00
N VAL A 121 -37.81 -17.70 -48.03
CA VAL A 121 -36.36 -17.99 -47.76
C VAL A 121 -35.33 -16.85 -47.58
N GLU A 122 -34.76 -16.81 -46.36
CA GLU A 122 -33.31 -16.91 -46.00
C GLU A 122 -32.75 -15.94 -44.94
N MET A 123 -31.69 -16.43 -44.29
CA MET A 123 -31.11 -16.04 -43.01
C MET A 123 -30.03 -14.94 -43.10
N ALA A 124 -29.92 -14.23 -41.96
CA ALA A 124 -28.70 -13.80 -41.25
C ALA A 124 -27.48 -13.24 -42.04
N SER A 125 -27.11 -12.00 -41.72
CA SER A 125 -25.77 -11.68 -41.19
C SER A 125 -25.71 -10.27 -40.60
N SER A 126 -24.95 -10.18 -39.52
CA SER A 126 -24.60 -8.99 -38.75
C SER A 126 -23.35 -8.30 -39.33
N SER A 127 -23.32 -6.96 -39.36
CA SER A 127 -22.27 -6.14 -38.73
C SER A 127 -22.32 -4.66 -39.16
N GLN A 128 -21.79 -3.82 -38.26
CA GLN A 128 -21.12 -2.53 -38.48
C GLN A 128 -21.84 -1.20 -38.20
N ASN A 129 -21.25 -0.56 -37.17
CA ASN A 129 -20.72 0.80 -37.12
C ASN A 129 -21.52 1.91 -36.42
N ALA A 130 -20.80 2.48 -35.45
CA ALA A 130 -21.03 3.68 -34.69
C ALA A 130 -20.82 4.95 -35.53
N ALA A 131 -21.49 6.04 -35.14
CA ALA A 131 -20.88 7.37 -35.02
C ALA A 131 -21.83 8.30 -34.26
N ALA A 132 -21.21 9.13 -33.41
CA ALA A 132 -21.82 10.17 -32.58
C ALA A 132 -22.06 11.47 -33.37
N ALA A 133 -22.97 12.34 -32.88
CA ALA A 133 -22.72 13.76 -32.55
C ALA A 133 -24.00 14.65 -32.55
N SER A 134 -24.23 15.27 -31.39
CA SER A 134 -24.67 16.65 -31.10
C SER A 134 -25.43 17.56 -32.10
N GLY A 135 -26.41 18.31 -31.55
CA GLY A 135 -26.87 19.64 -32.01
C GLY A 135 -28.40 19.83 -31.83
N ALA A 136 -28.92 20.44 -30.75
CA ALA A 136 -29.17 21.88 -30.51
C ALA A 136 -30.46 22.47 -31.12
N GLY A 137 -31.33 23.06 -30.26
CA GLY A 137 -32.31 24.12 -30.57
C GLY A 137 -33.80 23.79 -30.32
N THR A 138 -34.41 24.10 -29.16
CA THR A 138 -35.15 25.31 -28.69
C THR A 138 -36.66 25.43 -29.00
N ALA A 139 -37.38 25.93 -27.96
CA ALA A 139 -38.78 26.42 -27.85
C ALA A 139 -39.87 25.35 -27.63
N GLY A 140 -40.83 25.45 -26.69
CA GLY A 140 -41.25 26.49 -25.74
C GLY A 140 -42.78 26.38 -25.51
N GLY A 141 -43.23 26.28 -24.24
CA GLY A 141 -44.62 26.42 -23.76
C GLY A 141 -45.54 25.22 -23.99
N ASP A 142 -46.50 24.86 -23.14
CA ASP A 142 -46.92 25.31 -21.81
C ASP A 142 -47.97 24.28 -21.32
N ILE A 143 -48.50 24.48 -20.10
CA ILE A 143 -49.80 24.00 -19.60
C ILE A 143 -49.79 22.69 -18.78
N ASN A 144 -49.71 22.89 -17.46
CA ASN A 144 -50.62 22.37 -16.43
C ASN A 144 -51.25 20.98 -16.65
N GLN A 145 -50.80 19.98 -15.90
CA GLN A 145 -51.68 19.00 -15.25
C GLN A 145 -50.91 18.12 -14.26
N MET A 146 -51.18 18.34 -12.97
CA MET A 146 -51.27 17.37 -11.85
C MET A 146 -50.95 18.04 -10.51
N THR A 147 -51.71 19.07 -10.19
CA THR A 147 -52.22 19.25 -8.83
C THR A 147 -53.21 18.10 -8.52
N HIS A 148 -53.23 17.64 -7.27
CA HIS A 148 -53.99 16.53 -6.68
C HIS A 148 -53.21 15.22 -6.45
N ILE A 149 -52.40 15.19 -5.40
CA ILE A 149 -52.23 13.97 -4.61
C ILE A 149 -53.27 14.04 -3.49
N HIS A 150 -54.38 13.33 -3.72
CA HIS A 150 -55.39 13.05 -2.71
C HIS A 150 -54.78 12.31 -1.53
N GLN A 151 -55.31 12.64 -0.34
CA GLN A 151 -55.18 11.95 0.93
C GLN A 151 -55.08 10.43 0.76
N ASP A 152 -53.99 9.85 1.25
CA ASP A 152 -54.01 8.48 1.74
C ASP A 152 -53.17 8.42 3.02
N SER A 153 -53.84 8.77 4.12
CA SER A 153 -53.40 8.58 5.49
C SER A 153 -53.21 7.09 5.75
N LYS A 154 -52.01 6.57 5.48
CA LYS A 154 -51.55 5.25 5.91
C LYS A 154 -50.34 5.40 6.82
N THR A 155 -50.65 5.82 8.05
CA THR A 155 -50.06 5.42 9.33
C THR A 155 -48.60 4.93 9.30
N VAL A 156 -47.70 5.78 9.81
CA VAL A 156 -46.43 5.35 10.42
C VAL A 156 -46.80 4.58 11.70
N VAL A 157 -46.98 3.26 11.61
CA VAL A 157 -47.61 2.42 12.66
C VAL A 157 -46.82 2.34 13.98
N SER A 158 -45.58 2.83 14.06
CA SER A 158 -44.92 3.01 15.36
C SER A 158 -43.87 4.10 15.34
N ARG A 159 -44.13 5.24 15.98
CA ARG A 159 -43.06 6.17 16.39
C ARG A 159 -42.33 5.52 17.58
N GLN A 160 -41.19 4.88 17.32
CA GLN A 160 -40.30 4.39 18.37
C GLN A 160 -39.23 5.44 18.63
N TYR A 161 -39.31 6.12 19.77
CA TYR A 161 -38.30 7.09 20.19
C TYR A 161 -37.15 6.36 20.88
N GLN A 162 -35.91 6.67 20.48
CA GLN A 162 -34.70 6.28 21.20
C GLN A 162 -34.12 7.54 21.84
N LEU A 163 -34.08 7.55 23.17
CA LEU A 163 -33.37 8.55 23.94
C LEU A 163 -31.89 8.17 23.98
N CYS A 164 -31.03 9.06 23.49
CA CYS A 164 -29.58 8.96 23.59
C CYS A 164 -29.09 10.08 24.51
N GLN A 165 -28.54 9.73 25.67
CA GLN A 165 -27.83 10.68 26.52
C GLN A 165 -26.33 10.52 26.30
N TYR A 166 -25.64 11.60 25.94
CA TYR A 166 -24.21 11.63 25.71
C TYR A 166 -23.50 12.36 26.84
N GLY A 167 -22.47 11.73 27.42
CA GLY A 167 -21.56 12.37 28.37
C GLY A 167 -20.47 13.18 27.67
N HIS A 168 -19.59 13.78 28.48
CA HIS A 168 -18.51 14.62 27.98
C HIS A 168 -17.48 13.82 27.16
N PRO A 169 -16.96 14.37 26.05
CA PRO A 169 -15.94 13.70 25.25
C PRO A 169 -14.62 13.59 26.02
N GLU A 170 -13.95 12.43 25.91
CA GLU A 170 -12.61 12.25 26.50
C GLU A 170 -11.58 13.18 25.82
N PRO A 171 -10.83 14.00 26.59
CA PRO A 171 -9.81 14.89 26.02
C PRO A 171 -8.58 14.12 25.50
N GLY A 172 -7.96 14.61 24.43
CA GLY A 172 -6.65 14.14 23.94
C GLY A 172 -6.68 13.02 22.88
N ARG A 173 -7.84 12.69 22.30
CA ARG A 173 -7.98 11.69 21.22
C ARG A 173 -8.39 12.35 19.90
N ASN A 174 -7.93 11.79 18.78
CA ASN A 174 -8.33 12.20 17.42
C ASN A 174 -9.76 11.77 17.04
N LEU A 175 -10.40 10.97 17.90
CA LEU A 175 -11.75 10.41 17.77
C LEU A 175 -12.60 10.92 18.92
N ILE A 176 -13.90 11.10 18.68
CA ILE A 176 -14.84 11.50 19.73
C ILE A 176 -15.29 10.23 20.44
N VAL A 177 -14.87 10.06 21.69
CA VAL A 177 -15.30 8.97 22.57
C VAL A 177 -16.18 9.57 23.66
N ARG A 178 -17.44 9.12 23.75
CA ARG A 178 -18.41 9.61 24.75
C ARG A 178 -19.06 8.42 25.46
N SER A 179 -19.34 8.56 26.75
CA SER A 179 -20.25 7.64 27.44
C SER A 179 -21.66 7.84 26.91
N ALA A 180 -22.36 6.77 26.57
CA ALA A 180 -23.68 6.84 25.97
C ALA A 180 -24.68 5.93 26.69
N ILE A 181 -25.87 6.45 26.96
CA ILE A 181 -27.00 5.70 27.51
C ILE A 181 -28.13 5.71 26.49
N LEU A 182 -28.58 4.51 26.09
CA LEU A 182 -29.66 4.32 25.13
C LEU A 182 -30.90 3.77 25.82
N VAL A 183 -32.03 4.47 25.74
CA VAL A 183 -33.32 4.02 26.30
C VAL A 183 -34.41 4.14 25.24
N LYS A 184 -35.22 3.09 25.09
CA LYS A 184 -36.41 3.12 24.23
C LYS A 184 -37.56 3.75 25.00
N ILE A 185 -38.21 4.77 24.41
CA ILE A 185 -39.35 5.45 24.99
C ILE A 185 -40.61 5.12 24.19
N HIS A 186 -41.70 4.85 24.91
CA HIS A 186 -43.04 4.67 24.38
C HIS A 186 -43.96 5.75 24.95
N GLY A 187 -44.76 6.41 24.09
CA GLY A 187 -45.71 7.46 24.47
C GLY A 187 -45.32 8.86 23.98
N ASP A 188 -45.81 9.90 24.65
CA ASP A 188 -45.51 11.29 24.34
C ASP A 188 -44.12 11.68 24.84
N ALA A 189 -43.15 11.68 23.92
CA ALA A 189 -41.75 12.00 24.21
C ALA A 189 -41.54 13.47 24.58
N PHE A 190 -42.32 14.41 24.04
CA PHE A 190 -42.17 15.84 24.32
C PHE A 190 -42.63 16.18 25.75
N GLY A 191 -43.76 15.63 26.17
CA GLY A 191 -44.23 15.74 27.56
C GLY A 191 -43.23 15.15 28.55
N PHE A 192 -42.63 14.00 28.22
CA PHE A 192 -41.61 13.35 29.05
C PHE A 192 -40.35 14.20 29.22
N MET A 193 -39.83 14.79 28.14
CA MET A 193 -38.64 15.67 28.19
C MET A 193 -38.88 16.96 28.97
N THR A 194 -40.06 17.56 28.77
CA THR A 194 -40.45 18.77 29.50
C THR A 194 -40.51 18.50 31.01
N LEU A 195 -41.01 17.33 31.42
CA LEU A 195 -41.08 16.91 32.82
C LEU A 195 -39.68 16.67 33.42
N LEU A 196 -38.72 16.23 32.62
CA LEU A 196 -37.31 16.07 33.00
C LEU A 196 -36.55 17.41 33.09
N GLY A 197 -37.15 18.52 32.65
CA GLY A 197 -36.58 19.86 32.68
C GLY A 197 -35.74 20.24 31.46
N TYR A 198 -35.93 19.55 30.33
CA TYR A 198 -35.29 19.88 29.05
C TYR A 198 -36.24 20.68 28.16
N GLY A 199 -35.72 21.75 27.56
CA GLY A 199 -36.38 22.55 26.54
C GLY A 199 -36.05 22.03 25.14
N PHE A 200 -36.99 22.16 24.22
CA PHE A 200 -36.77 21.86 22.81
C PHE A 200 -35.88 22.94 22.18
N GLU A 201 -34.86 22.53 21.44
CA GLU A 201 -33.88 23.43 20.82
C GLU A 201 -34.04 23.48 19.29
N ASP A 202 -33.87 22.34 18.61
CA ASP A 202 -33.88 22.27 17.14
C ASP A 202 -34.39 20.90 16.64
N GLU A 203 -34.87 20.89 15.38
CA GLU A 203 -35.40 19.70 14.68
C GLU A 203 -34.75 19.55 13.30
N PHE A 204 -34.23 18.35 13.01
CA PHE A 204 -33.57 18.05 11.74
C PHE A 204 -33.79 16.61 11.27
N VAL A 205 -33.79 16.45 9.94
CA VAL A 205 -33.95 15.18 9.25
C VAL A 205 -32.64 14.80 8.55
N LYS A 206 -32.15 13.59 8.83
CA LYS A 206 -31.02 12.97 8.13
C LYS A 206 -31.55 12.04 7.04
N ARG A 207 -31.15 12.28 5.79
CA ARG A 207 -31.46 11.43 4.64
C ARG A 207 -30.18 10.94 3.99
N GLY A 208 -30.05 9.62 3.82
CA GLY A 208 -28.80 9.06 3.32
C GLY A 208 -28.76 7.53 3.17
N TYR A 209 -27.56 6.98 3.32
CA TYR A 209 -27.25 5.56 3.22
C TYR A 209 -26.46 5.10 4.44
N ASN A 210 -26.82 3.94 4.97
CA ASN A 210 -26.07 3.25 6.01
C ASN A 210 -25.36 2.04 5.40
N PHE A 211 -24.05 1.95 5.63
CA PHE A 211 -23.21 0.81 5.33
C PHE A 211 -22.75 0.16 6.62
N LEU A 212 -22.53 -1.15 6.57
CA LEU A 212 -22.04 -1.92 7.70
C LEU A 212 -20.68 -2.52 7.33
N TYR A 213 -19.65 -2.19 8.09
CA TYR A 213 -18.28 -2.70 7.89
C TYR A 213 -17.97 -3.75 8.95
N ASN A 214 -17.65 -4.98 8.51
CA ASN A 214 -17.32 -6.15 9.35
C ASN A 214 -18.34 -6.46 10.48
N ASN A 215 -19.61 -6.08 10.34
CA ASN A 215 -20.63 -6.15 11.41
C ASN A 215 -20.33 -5.35 12.69
N ILE A 216 -19.27 -4.53 12.71
CA ILE A 216 -18.78 -3.85 13.91
C ILE A 216 -19.02 -2.34 13.83
N CYS A 217 -18.68 -1.73 12.69
CA CYS A 217 -18.79 -0.29 12.46
C CYS A 217 -19.95 0.03 11.50
N ARG A 218 -20.73 1.06 11.83
CA ARG A 218 -21.75 1.63 10.94
C ARG A 218 -21.21 2.90 10.31
N ILE A 219 -21.23 2.96 8.98
CA ILE A 219 -20.84 4.13 8.20
C ILE A 219 -22.11 4.75 7.62
N SER A 220 -22.49 5.92 8.12
CA SER A 220 -23.68 6.67 7.71
C SER A 220 -23.25 7.84 6.83
N VAL A 221 -23.71 7.85 5.57
CA VAL A 221 -23.48 8.95 4.63
C VAL A 221 -24.80 9.67 4.37
N TYR A 222 -24.96 10.89 4.87
CA TYR A 222 -26.24 11.59 4.86
C TYR A 222 -26.13 13.09 4.59
N ARG A 223 -27.26 13.69 4.23
CA ARG A 223 -27.49 15.14 4.22
C ARG A 223 -28.44 15.50 5.35
N LYS A 224 -28.16 16.62 6.01
CA LYS A 224 -29.02 17.22 7.03
C LYS A 224 -29.98 18.21 6.39
N TYR A 225 -31.22 18.20 6.86
CA TYR A 225 -32.24 19.15 6.47
C TYR A 225 -32.92 19.69 7.72
N LYS A 226 -33.06 21.02 7.81
CA LYS A 226 -33.79 21.69 8.88
C LYS A 226 -35.27 21.69 8.56
N VAL A 227 -36.09 21.44 9.57
CA VAL A 227 -37.55 21.52 9.44
C VAL A 227 -37.98 22.94 9.78
N ILE A 228 -38.59 23.65 8.82
CA ILE A 228 -39.15 24.99 9.06
C ILE A 228 -40.65 24.84 9.26
N PHE A 229 -41.14 25.34 10.39
CA PHE A 229 -42.56 25.49 10.67
C PHE A 229 -42.99 26.89 10.23
N GLU A 230 -43.91 26.99 9.26
CA GLU A 230 -44.61 28.24 8.99
C GLU A 230 -45.48 28.59 10.21
N LYS A 231 -45.10 29.64 10.93
CA LYS A 231 -45.85 30.11 12.11
C LYS A 231 -46.96 31.09 11.70
N ASP A 232 -48.17 30.69 12.09
CA ASP A 232 -49.31 31.44 12.64
C ASP A 232 -50.59 31.14 11.84
N ILE A 233 -51.70 30.73 12.45
CA ILE A 233 -52.47 31.47 13.46
C ILE A 233 -53.30 30.50 14.34
N LEU A 234 -53.17 30.62 15.67
CA LEU A 234 -54.16 30.23 16.70
C LEU A 234 -54.85 28.85 16.59
N SER A 235 -54.18 27.74 16.90
CA SER A 235 -54.82 26.63 17.62
C SER A 235 -53.81 25.58 18.09
N LYS A 236 -54.07 24.98 19.25
CA LYS A 236 -53.34 23.86 19.85
C LYS A 236 -53.54 22.55 19.05
N GLN A 237 -53.11 22.50 17.80
CA GLN A 237 -53.01 21.27 17.02
C GLN A 237 -51.71 21.27 16.22
N HIS A 238 -50.77 20.40 16.61
CA HIS A 238 -49.52 20.14 15.91
C HIS A 238 -49.75 19.31 14.65
N ASP A 239 -50.48 19.85 13.68
CA ASP A 239 -50.56 19.30 12.32
C ASP A 239 -50.54 20.49 11.34
N ALA A 240 -49.39 21.14 11.22
CA ALA A 240 -49.16 22.19 10.22
C ALA A 240 -47.93 21.82 9.38
N PHE A 241 -48.07 21.98 8.08
CA PHE A 241 -47.15 21.56 7.03
C PHE A 241 -45.67 21.85 7.35
N SER A 242 -44.85 20.80 7.35
CA SER A 242 -43.41 20.88 7.56
C SER A 242 -42.69 20.91 6.21
N THR A 243 -42.14 22.04 5.82
CA THR A 243 -41.29 22.15 4.62
C THR A 243 -39.84 21.84 5.03
N ILE A 244 -39.20 20.90 4.35
CA ILE A 244 -37.85 20.45 4.66
C ILE A 244 -36.86 21.28 3.82
N VAL A 245 -36.01 22.05 4.48
CA VAL A 245 -35.05 22.96 3.82
C VAL A 245 -33.61 22.52 4.14
N PRO A 246 -32.68 22.47 3.16
CA PRO A 246 -31.27 22.18 3.45
C PRO A 246 -30.66 23.23 4.40
N GLU A 247 -29.82 22.78 5.33
CA GLU A 247 -29.35 23.57 6.50
C GLU A 247 -28.59 24.89 6.14
N GLU A 248 -28.08 25.04 4.91
CA GLU A 248 -27.28 26.21 4.48
C GLU A 248 -28.11 27.43 4.00
N GLU A 249 -29.45 27.38 4.03
CA GLU A 249 -30.30 28.42 3.42
C GLU A 249 -30.54 29.70 4.27
N THR A 250 -29.77 29.98 5.33
CA THR A 250 -29.94 31.23 6.11
C THR A 250 -29.06 32.41 5.66
N ALA A 251 -28.30 32.28 4.57
CA ALA A 251 -27.53 33.41 4.03
C ALA A 251 -27.56 33.48 2.49
N GLY A 252 -28.53 34.22 1.94
CA GLY A 252 -28.45 34.81 0.59
C GLY A 252 -28.79 33.86 -0.57
N GLY A 253 -29.99 34.06 -1.15
CA GLY A 253 -30.53 33.23 -2.21
C GLY A 253 -29.65 33.07 -3.46
N VAL A 254 -29.36 31.82 -3.82
CA VAL A 254 -28.99 31.37 -5.17
C VAL A 254 -29.60 29.98 -5.39
N THR A 255 -30.01 29.73 -6.62
CA THR A 255 -30.71 28.56 -7.21
C THR A 255 -30.44 27.17 -6.60
N ALA A 256 -31.54 26.45 -6.44
CA ALA A 256 -31.68 25.09 -5.93
C ALA A 256 -30.80 24.03 -6.64
N GLU A 257 -30.39 23.01 -5.86
CA GLU A 257 -29.68 21.76 -6.21
C GLU A 257 -28.16 21.68 -5.94
N ALA A 258 -27.45 22.79 -5.68
CA ALA A 258 -25.97 22.77 -5.63
C ALA A 258 -25.27 22.81 -4.26
N ALA A 259 -25.90 23.11 -3.12
CA ALA A 259 -25.14 23.40 -1.90
C ALA A 259 -25.75 22.78 -0.61
N SER A 260 -25.61 21.47 -0.44
CA SER A 260 -25.48 20.91 0.91
C SER A 260 -24.40 19.81 0.88
N PRO A 261 -23.34 19.93 1.69
CA PRO A 261 -22.27 18.95 1.71
C PRO A 261 -22.80 17.60 2.23
N TRP A 262 -22.30 16.51 1.66
CA TRP A 262 -22.56 15.19 2.20
C TRP A 262 -21.72 15.00 3.46
N LEU A 263 -22.35 14.56 4.55
CA LEU A 263 -21.68 14.23 5.80
C LEU A 263 -21.46 12.72 5.87
N VAL A 264 -20.29 12.31 6.35
CA VAL A 264 -19.99 10.92 6.70
C VAL A 264 -19.80 10.83 8.20
N GLU A 265 -20.52 9.93 8.83
CA GLU A 265 -20.43 9.61 10.25
C GLU A 265 -20.11 8.13 10.38
N ILE A 266 -18.97 7.80 10.99
CA ILE A 266 -18.60 6.43 11.34
C ILE A 266 -18.87 6.27 12.83
N THR A 267 -19.80 5.39 13.19
CA THR A 267 -20.16 5.07 14.58
C THR A 267 -19.85 3.62 14.89
N SER A 268 -19.23 3.35 16.02
CA SER A 268 -19.09 1.98 16.55
C SER A 268 -20.40 1.45 17.12
N SER A 269 -20.48 0.14 17.31
CA SER A 269 -21.39 -0.42 18.32
C SER A 269 -20.97 0.01 19.73
N PHE A 270 -21.88 -0.08 20.72
CA PHE A 270 -21.57 0.26 22.11
C PHE A 270 -20.58 -0.74 22.70
N VAL A 271 -19.52 -0.23 23.34
CA VAL A 271 -18.42 -1.06 23.85
C VAL A 271 -18.08 -0.73 25.30
N SER A 272 -17.53 -1.70 26.04
CA SER A 272 -16.95 -1.49 27.38
C SER A 272 -15.62 -0.74 27.31
N GLN A 273 -15.23 -0.09 28.42
CA GLN A 273 -14.02 0.76 28.49
C GLN A 273 -12.73 0.06 28.02
N GLU A 274 -12.58 -1.24 28.29
CA GLU A 274 -11.38 -2.03 27.92
C GLU A 274 -11.19 -2.15 26.40
N ASN A 275 -12.30 -2.15 25.64
CA ASN A 275 -12.30 -2.38 24.21
C ASN A 275 -12.32 -1.08 23.38
N VAL A 276 -12.42 0.09 24.03
CA VAL A 276 -12.45 1.41 23.38
C VAL A 276 -11.20 1.63 22.51
N ASN A 277 -10.02 1.20 22.98
CA ASN A 277 -8.77 1.38 22.23
C ASN A 277 -8.75 0.55 20.95
N SER A 278 -9.18 -0.72 21.01
CA SER A 278 -9.29 -1.59 19.83
C SER A 278 -10.28 -1.02 18.80
N MET A 279 -11.43 -0.53 19.27
CA MET A 279 -12.44 0.07 18.39
C MET A 279 -11.96 1.38 17.74
N SER A 280 -11.21 2.17 18.50
CA SER A 280 -10.57 3.40 18.00
C SER A 280 -9.56 3.10 16.88
N GLU A 281 -8.78 2.02 17.00
CA GLU A 281 -7.89 1.57 15.92
C GLU A 281 -8.66 1.15 14.66
N GLU A 282 -9.74 0.38 14.82
CA GLU A 282 -10.59 -0.01 13.69
C GLU A 282 -11.22 1.18 12.95
N ILE A 283 -11.74 2.17 13.67
CA ILE A 283 -12.31 3.38 13.04
C ILE A 283 -11.22 4.17 12.31
N ASN A 284 -10.00 4.23 12.85
CA ASN A 284 -8.88 4.88 12.16
C ASN A 284 -8.46 4.10 10.89
N ILE A 285 -8.54 2.77 10.91
CA ILE A 285 -8.33 1.95 9.70
C ILE A 285 -9.38 2.30 8.65
N VAL A 286 -10.66 2.35 9.01
CA VAL A 286 -11.74 2.74 8.09
C VAL A 286 -11.54 4.17 7.58
N ARG A 287 -11.15 5.12 8.43
CA ARG A 287 -10.81 6.48 8.04
C ARG A 287 -9.72 6.51 6.96
N ASN A 288 -8.64 5.76 7.17
CA ASN A 288 -7.51 5.69 6.24
C ASN A 288 -7.93 5.03 4.92
N LEU A 289 -8.79 4.00 4.98
CA LEU A 289 -9.39 3.37 3.80
C LEU A 289 -10.26 4.36 3.01
N LEU A 290 -11.00 5.26 3.67
CA LEU A 290 -11.82 6.25 2.97
C LEU A 290 -11.00 7.42 2.42
N ALA A 291 -9.96 7.86 3.12
CA ALA A 291 -9.17 9.04 2.78
C ALA A 291 -8.31 8.91 1.51
N GLY A 292 -8.23 7.73 0.89
CA GLY A 292 -7.46 7.57 -0.36
C GLY A 292 -5.94 7.61 -0.18
N SER A 293 -5.46 7.79 1.05
CA SER A 293 -4.09 7.47 1.44
C SER A 293 -3.92 5.95 1.40
N HIS A 294 -3.67 5.43 0.21
CA HIS A 294 -3.14 4.09 -0.01
C HIS A 294 -1.77 3.98 0.66
N HIS A 295 -1.73 3.80 1.97
CA HIS A 295 -0.78 2.85 2.53
C HIS A 295 -1.53 1.53 2.64
N ASP A 296 -1.58 0.88 1.47
CA ASP A 296 -2.28 -0.34 1.15
C ASP A 296 -1.65 -1.50 1.93
N MET A 297 -1.98 -1.61 3.22
CA MET A 297 -1.52 -2.71 4.08
C MET A 297 -2.22 -4.04 3.77
N SER A 298 -3.19 -4.07 2.84
CA SER A 298 -4.00 -5.25 2.51
C SER A 298 -3.93 -5.70 1.04
N LYS A 299 -3.28 -4.93 0.14
CA LYS A 299 -3.12 -5.38 -1.24
C LYS A 299 -1.87 -6.25 -1.37
N ILE A 300 -2.09 -7.57 -1.40
CA ILE A 300 -1.07 -8.54 -1.75
C ILE A 300 -0.45 -8.14 -3.10
N LEU A 301 0.83 -7.79 -3.09
CA LEU A 301 1.57 -7.47 -4.31
C LEU A 301 1.83 -8.77 -5.06
N LYS A 302 1.33 -8.86 -6.30
CA LYS A 302 1.47 -10.04 -7.15
C LYS A 302 2.52 -9.79 -8.20
N PHE A 303 3.52 -10.66 -8.26
CA PHE A 303 4.54 -10.66 -9.30
C PHE A 303 4.60 -12.02 -9.97
N GLU A 304 5.11 -12.04 -11.20
CA GLU A 304 5.33 -13.28 -11.94
C GLU A 304 6.82 -13.50 -12.22
N GLY A 305 7.21 -14.78 -12.29
CA GLY A 305 8.55 -15.22 -12.67
C GLY A 305 9.55 -15.29 -11.51
N HIS A 306 10.78 -15.71 -11.84
CA HIS A 306 11.88 -15.92 -10.88
C HIS A 306 12.92 -14.79 -10.89
N ASN A 307 12.81 -13.85 -11.83
CA ASN A 307 13.73 -12.72 -11.91
C ASN A 307 13.52 -11.77 -10.72
N TYR A 308 14.60 -11.13 -10.26
CA TYR A 308 14.57 -10.15 -9.16
C TYR A 308 14.01 -10.70 -7.84
N PHE A 309 14.06 -12.03 -7.65
CA PHE A 309 13.45 -12.72 -6.50
C PHE A 309 13.95 -12.18 -5.15
N ARG A 310 15.27 -12.03 -4.99
CA ARG A 310 15.89 -11.50 -3.76
C ARG A 310 15.47 -10.06 -3.50
N GLN A 311 15.53 -9.23 -4.55
CA GLN A 311 15.23 -7.81 -4.49
C GLN A 311 13.78 -7.60 -4.05
N ARG A 312 12.82 -8.31 -4.64
CA ARG A 312 11.40 -8.22 -4.28
C ARG A 312 11.14 -8.65 -2.83
N LEU A 313 11.79 -9.72 -2.35
CA LEU A 313 11.68 -10.16 -0.95
C LEU A 313 12.25 -9.13 0.03
N VAL A 314 13.39 -8.52 -0.30
CA VAL A 314 13.99 -7.43 0.51
C VAL A 314 13.07 -6.22 0.56
N LEU A 315 12.55 -5.79 -0.60
CA LEU A 315 11.60 -4.68 -0.70
C LEU A 315 10.33 -4.96 0.11
N ALA A 316 9.77 -6.16 0.02
CA ALA A 316 8.61 -6.59 0.82
C ALA A 316 8.91 -6.55 2.32
N THR A 317 10.10 -7.01 2.73
CA THR A 317 10.54 -6.99 4.14
C THR A 317 10.64 -5.57 4.68
N LEU A 318 11.20 -4.65 3.88
CA LEU A 318 11.37 -3.26 4.27
C LEU A 318 10.04 -2.49 4.27
N SER A 319 9.18 -2.73 3.27
CA SER A 319 7.89 -2.05 3.15
C SER A 319 6.79 -2.64 4.04
N GLY A 320 6.99 -3.84 4.60
CA GLY A 320 5.97 -4.56 5.37
C GLY A 320 4.78 -5.05 4.54
N LYS A 321 4.90 -5.10 3.20
CA LYS A 321 3.81 -5.50 2.29
C LYS A 321 3.87 -6.99 1.99
N ILE A 322 2.70 -7.64 1.96
CA ILE A 322 2.60 -9.06 1.59
C ILE A 322 2.91 -9.22 0.11
N LEU A 323 3.79 -10.17 -0.20
CA LEU A 323 4.27 -10.46 -1.55
C LEU A 323 3.80 -11.85 -1.98
N LYS A 324 3.24 -11.96 -3.19
CA LYS A 324 2.94 -13.23 -3.85
C LYS A 324 3.70 -13.30 -5.17
N ILE A 325 4.53 -14.31 -5.35
CA ILE A 325 5.24 -14.58 -6.61
C ILE A 325 4.64 -15.84 -7.22
N GLU A 326 4.19 -15.75 -8.47
CA GLU A 326 3.63 -16.87 -9.24
C GLU A 326 4.50 -17.21 -10.46
N LYS A 327 4.28 -18.38 -11.06
CA LYS A 327 4.96 -18.85 -12.27
C LYS A 327 6.50 -18.89 -12.17
N ILE A 328 7.02 -19.33 -11.02
CA ILE A 328 8.46 -19.55 -10.83
C ILE A 328 8.86 -20.77 -11.66
N ARG A 329 9.53 -20.52 -12.81
CA ARG A 329 10.07 -21.55 -13.72
C ARG A 329 9.04 -22.61 -14.14
N SER A 330 7.80 -22.20 -14.40
CA SER A 330 6.73 -23.13 -14.80
C SER A 330 7.00 -23.86 -16.12
N ASN A 331 7.87 -23.32 -16.98
CA ASN A 331 8.20 -23.87 -18.29
C ASN A 331 9.50 -24.71 -18.29
N ASP A 332 10.24 -24.75 -17.18
CA ASP A 332 11.50 -25.50 -17.08
C ASP A 332 11.23 -26.99 -16.85
N ALA A 333 12.17 -27.85 -17.26
CA ALA A 333 12.12 -29.29 -16.97
C ALA A 333 12.04 -29.60 -15.46
N ASN A 334 12.68 -28.77 -14.64
CA ASN A 334 12.61 -28.82 -13.18
C ASN A 334 11.88 -27.55 -12.69
N PRO A 335 10.55 -27.59 -12.56
CA PRO A 335 9.77 -26.41 -12.20
C PRO A 335 9.96 -26.01 -10.74
N GLY A 336 9.75 -24.72 -10.47
CA GLY A 336 9.71 -24.16 -9.12
C GLY A 336 11.01 -23.51 -8.63
N LEU A 337 11.10 -23.39 -7.30
CA LEU A 337 12.22 -22.79 -6.58
C LEU A 337 13.49 -23.64 -6.70
N ARG A 338 14.63 -22.97 -6.81
CA ARG A 338 15.94 -23.60 -6.71
C ARG A 338 16.37 -23.71 -5.24
N ASP A 339 17.36 -24.56 -4.99
CA ASP A 339 17.98 -24.77 -3.69
C ASP A 339 18.52 -23.47 -3.06
N PHE A 340 19.18 -22.60 -3.83
CA PHE A 340 19.70 -21.32 -3.35
C PHE A 340 18.58 -20.33 -2.99
N GLU A 341 17.45 -20.35 -3.69
CA GLU A 341 16.27 -19.53 -3.37
C GLU A 341 15.61 -20.03 -2.09
N ALA A 342 15.43 -21.34 -1.95
CA ALA A 342 14.93 -21.94 -0.72
C ALA A 342 15.86 -21.67 0.48
N SER A 343 17.17 -21.74 0.28
CA SER A 343 18.17 -21.36 1.29
C SER A 343 18.06 -19.89 1.67
N PHE A 344 17.80 -19.01 0.70
CA PHE A 344 17.61 -17.58 0.94
C PHE A 344 16.33 -17.29 1.75
N LEU A 345 15.23 -17.99 1.46
CA LEU A 345 14.00 -17.89 2.26
C LEU A 345 14.24 -18.30 3.72
N ARG A 346 14.97 -19.41 3.95
CA ARG A 346 15.38 -19.84 5.31
C ARG A 346 16.28 -18.82 6.01
N LEU A 347 17.16 -18.16 5.27
CA LEU A 347 17.99 -17.07 5.82
C LEU A 347 17.11 -15.89 6.26
N LEU A 348 16.12 -15.53 5.45
CA LEU A 348 15.20 -14.45 5.75
C LEU A 348 14.35 -14.75 7.00
N GLU A 349 13.88 -15.99 7.16
CA GLU A 349 13.20 -16.47 8.38
C GLU A 349 14.09 -16.41 9.62
N LYS A 350 15.41 -16.62 9.50
CA LYS A 350 16.33 -16.51 10.64
C LYS A 350 16.60 -15.06 11.07
N VAL A 351 16.56 -14.12 10.13
CA VAL A 351 16.88 -12.70 10.37
C VAL A 351 15.66 -11.91 10.83
N THR A 352 14.48 -12.35 10.38
CA THR A 352 13.18 -11.74 10.72
C THR A 352 12.45 -12.56 11.77
N ASN A 353 11.53 -11.94 12.51
CA ASN A 353 10.65 -12.61 13.46
C ASN A 353 9.19 -12.37 13.07
N GLY A 354 8.38 -13.43 13.08
CA GLY A 354 6.99 -13.38 12.66
C GLY A 354 6.78 -13.32 11.14
N ALA A 355 7.83 -13.52 10.33
CA ALA A 355 7.66 -13.71 8.90
C ALA A 355 7.08 -15.10 8.62
N THR A 356 6.08 -15.18 7.74
CA THR A 356 5.50 -16.46 7.32
C THR A 356 5.69 -16.65 5.82
N ILE A 357 6.27 -17.79 5.45
CA ILE A 357 6.54 -18.15 4.06
C ILE A 357 5.71 -19.37 3.71
N GLU A 358 4.76 -19.20 2.80
CA GLU A 358 3.92 -20.28 2.31
C GLU A 358 4.38 -20.63 0.89
N ILE A 359 4.89 -21.84 0.70
CA ILE A 359 5.36 -22.36 -0.59
C ILE A 359 4.30 -23.33 -1.11
N SER A 360 3.93 -23.22 -2.39
CA SER A 360 3.01 -24.18 -3.00
C SER A 360 3.63 -25.57 -3.13
N TYR A 361 2.78 -26.60 -3.25
CA TYR A 361 3.21 -27.99 -3.37
C TYR A 361 4.22 -28.20 -4.51
N THR A 362 4.04 -27.51 -5.64
CA THR A 362 4.91 -27.56 -6.82
C THR A 362 6.11 -26.60 -6.74
N GLY A 363 6.20 -25.76 -5.71
CA GLY A 363 7.25 -24.74 -5.58
C GLY A 363 7.22 -23.64 -6.65
N THR A 364 6.17 -23.58 -7.47
CA THR A 364 6.01 -22.60 -8.58
C THR A 364 5.38 -21.29 -8.13
N SER A 365 4.92 -21.22 -6.89
CA SER A 365 4.38 -20.00 -6.28
C SER A 365 4.72 -19.91 -4.81
N ILE A 366 4.95 -18.68 -4.34
CA ILE A 366 5.21 -18.38 -2.94
C ILE A 366 4.36 -17.20 -2.47
N VAL A 367 3.94 -17.24 -1.21
CA VAL A 367 3.37 -16.10 -0.50
C VAL A 367 4.30 -15.79 0.68
N TYR A 368 4.86 -14.59 0.67
CA TYR A 368 5.74 -14.07 1.70
C TYR A 368 5.02 -12.97 2.47
N LYS A 369 4.74 -13.22 3.76
CA LYS A 369 4.25 -12.20 4.69
C LYS A 369 5.45 -11.73 5.53
N PRO A 370 5.93 -10.50 5.34
CA PRO A 370 7.12 -10.01 6.03
C PRO A 370 6.86 -9.85 7.54
N GLY A 371 7.91 -10.11 8.32
CA GLY A 371 7.92 -9.90 9.77
C GLY A 371 8.83 -8.74 10.19
N VAL A 372 9.10 -8.65 11.48
CA VAL A 372 9.99 -7.63 12.06
C VAL A 372 11.46 -8.05 11.91
N ILE A 373 12.34 -7.14 11.50
CA ILE A 373 13.77 -7.40 11.37
C ILE A 373 14.41 -7.36 12.77
N VAL A 374 14.77 -8.51 13.32
CA VAL A 374 15.36 -8.60 14.67
C VAL A 374 16.87 -8.48 14.62
N GLY A 375 17.52 -9.09 13.62
CA GLY A 375 18.98 -9.19 13.54
C GLY A 375 19.55 -10.17 14.56
N GLY A 376 20.74 -9.87 15.09
CA GLY A 376 21.44 -10.72 16.06
C GLY A 376 22.48 -11.67 15.44
N LYS A 377 22.85 -12.73 16.16
CA LYS A 377 23.84 -13.72 15.71
C LYS A 377 23.16 -14.78 14.85
N VAL A 378 23.48 -14.80 13.55
CA VAL A 378 22.89 -15.73 12.60
C VAL A 378 24.00 -16.57 11.96
N TYR A 379 23.82 -17.89 11.96
CA TYR A 379 24.67 -18.81 11.22
C TYR A 379 23.87 -19.40 10.05
N HIS A 380 24.43 -19.31 8.85
CA HIS A 380 23.79 -19.82 7.65
C HIS A 380 24.79 -20.46 6.70
N ASP A 381 24.40 -21.63 6.19
CA ASP A 381 25.15 -22.34 5.16
C ASP A 381 24.51 -22.05 3.81
N CYS A 382 25.26 -21.42 2.93
CA CYS A 382 24.83 -21.01 1.60
C CYS A 382 24.85 -22.16 0.59
N GLY A 383 25.54 -23.26 0.90
CA GLY A 383 25.79 -24.35 -0.05
C GLY A 383 26.74 -23.95 -1.19
N ASN A 384 26.66 -24.68 -2.30
CA ASN A 384 27.63 -24.60 -3.41
C ASN A 384 27.04 -24.08 -4.72
N SER A 385 25.74 -23.80 -4.78
CA SER A 385 25.05 -23.44 -6.03
C SER A 385 25.20 -21.97 -6.43
N ARG A 386 25.44 -21.08 -5.45
CA ARG A 386 25.64 -19.64 -5.60
C ARG A 386 26.69 -19.15 -4.61
N ALA A 387 27.32 -18.01 -4.89
CA ALA A 387 28.31 -17.45 -3.98
C ALA A 387 27.65 -16.77 -2.77
N VAL A 388 28.42 -16.58 -1.70
CA VAL A 388 28.01 -15.89 -0.46
C VAL A 388 27.51 -14.47 -0.76
N GLY A 389 28.04 -13.82 -1.80
CA GLY A 389 27.58 -12.51 -2.26
C GLY A 389 26.08 -12.46 -2.57
N TYR A 390 25.51 -13.55 -3.09
CA TYR A 390 24.08 -13.67 -3.38
C TYR A 390 23.21 -13.42 -2.13
N PHE A 391 23.65 -13.94 -0.99
CA PHE A 391 22.97 -13.85 0.30
C PHE A 391 23.36 -12.58 1.07
N LEU A 392 24.60 -12.12 0.90
CA LEU A 392 25.13 -10.98 1.64
C LEU A 392 24.57 -9.63 1.14
N GLU A 393 24.35 -9.47 -0.16
CA GLU A 393 23.77 -8.25 -0.74
C GLU A 393 22.40 -7.88 -0.11
N PRO A 394 21.41 -8.79 -0.03
CA PRO A 394 20.17 -8.57 0.73
C PRO A 394 20.37 -8.22 2.21
N LEU A 395 21.32 -8.88 2.89
CA LEU A 395 21.59 -8.62 4.31
C LEU A 395 22.17 -7.23 4.53
N ILE A 396 22.98 -6.72 3.61
CA ILE A 396 23.52 -5.36 3.65
C ILE A 396 22.40 -4.33 3.55
N ALA A 397 21.38 -4.61 2.71
CA ALA A 397 20.21 -3.74 2.60
C ALA A 397 19.32 -3.76 3.86
N LEU A 398 19.15 -4.93 4.49
CA LEU A 398 18.27 -5.10 5.67
C LEU A 398 18.94 -4.75 7.01
N GLY A 399 20.25 -4.99 7.11
CA GLY A 399 21.03 -4.92 8.35
C GLY A 399 20.87 -3.63 9.15
N PRO A 400 20.93 -2.45 8.53
CA PRO A 400 20.81 -1.16 9.24
C PRO A 400 19.47 -0.97 9.97
N PHE A 401 18.41 -1.66 9.50
CA PHE A 401 17.03 -1.52 9.99
C PHE A 401 16.61 -2.62 10.98
N SER A 402 17.59 -3.34 11.52
CA SER A 402 17.38 -4.38 12.53
C SER A 402 17.11 -3.81 13.93
N LYS A 403 16.51 -4.62 14.81
CA LYS A 403 16.33 -4.31 16.25
C LYS A 403 17.63 -4.41 17.05
N SER A 404 18.46 -5.40 16.74
CA SER A 404 19.73 -5.72 17.41
C SER A 404 20.86 -5.79 16.37
N PRO A 405 22.11 -5.40 16.70
CA PRO A 405 23.20 -5.40 15.72
C PRO A 405 23.38 -6.78 15.10
N MET A 406 23.54 -6.80 13.79
CA MET A 406 23.51 -8.04 13.03
C MET A 406 24.92 -8.60 12.90
N ASN A 407 25.11 -9.85 13.33
CA ASN A 407 26.35 -10.59 13.28
C ASN A 407 26.12 -11.90 12.53
N VAL A 408 26.29 -11.89 11.21
CA VAL A 408 26.01 -13.04 10.36
C VAL A 408 27.30 -13.77 10.00
N THR A 409 27.33 -15.08 10.23
CA THR A 409 28.37 -15.96 9.72
C THR A 409 27.81 -16.77 8.57
N LEU A 410 28.35 -16.56 7.36
CA LEU A 410 27.97 -17.24 6.13
C LEU A 410 29.09 -18.20 5.71
N ASN A 411 28.72 -19.43 5.41
CA ASN A 411 29.62 -20.43 4.86
C ASN A 411 29.24 -20.77 3.41
N GLY A 412 30.24 -20.94 2.54
CA GLY A 412 30.00 -21.29 1.14
C GLY A 412 31.10 -20.83 0.20
N ILE A 413 30.77 -20.63 -1.07
CA ILE A 413 31.69 -20.12 -2.09
C ILE A 413 31.83 -18.60 -1.94
N THR A 414 33.05 -18.08 -1.80
CA THR A 414 33.28 -16.65 -1.56
C THR A 414 33.27 -15.79 -2.81
N ASN A 415 33.56 -16.37 -3.98
CA ASN A 415 33.66 -15.65 -5.22
C ASN A 415 33.26 -16.52 -6.41
N ASP A 416 32.56 -15.93 -7.36
CA ASP A 416 32.11 -16.54 -8.61
C ASP A 416 32.05 -15.44 -9.69
N ASN A 417 31.75 -15.80 -10.94
CA ASN A 417 31.57 -14.86 -12.05
C ASN A 417 30.11 -14.42 -12.25
N VAL A 418 29.17 -14.98 -11.48
CA VAL A 418 27.73 -14.69 -11.60
C VAL A 418 27.25 -13.68 -10.55
N ASP A 419 27.73 -13.82 -9.31
CA ASP A 419 27.33 -12.99 -8.17
C ASP A 419 28.46 -12.05 -7.75
N ILE A 420 28.12 -10.99 -7.02
CA ILE A 420 29.09 -10.01 -6.52
C ILE A 420 30.06 -10.67 -5.52
N SER A 421 31.37 -10.42 -5.66
CA SER A 421 32.36 -10.94 -4.72
C SER A 421 32.29 -10.27 -3.35
N VAL A 422 32.75 -11.00 -2.34
CA VAL A 422 32.94 -10.48 -0.98
C VAL A 422 33.94 -9.31 -0.92
N ASP A 423 34.87 -9.22 -1.87
CA ASP A 423 35.83 -8.12 -1.93
C ASP A 423 35.17 -6.83 -2.39
N THR A 424 34.44 -6.89 -3.50
CA THR A 424 33.71 -5.73 -4.03
C THR A 424 32.65 -5.25 -3.06
N ILE A 425 31.95 -6.17 -2.38
CA ILE A 425 31.04 -5.83 -1.28
C ILE A 425 31.78 -5.01 -0.20
N ARG A 426 32.94 -5.50 0.27
CA ARG A 426 33.74 -4.84 1.32
C ARG A 426 34.26 -3.48 0.89
N THR A 427 34.72 -3.34 -0.36
CA THR A 427 35.45 -2.15 -0.82
C THR A 427 34.56 -1.12 -1.51
N VAL A 428 33.37 -1.48 -1.99
CA VAL A 428 32.42 -0.57 -2.66
C VAL A 428 31.14 -0.40 -1.85
N LEU A 429 30.40 -1.49 -1.61
CA LEU A 429 29.07 -1.38 -1.01
C LEU A 429 29.14 -0.83 0.43
N LEU A 430 30.07 -1.32 1.26
CA LEU A 430 30.18 -0.82 2.64
C LEU A 430 30.58 0.67 2.71
N PRO A 431 31.59 1.15 1.96
CA PRO A 431 31.89 2.59 1.94
C PRO A 431 30.76 3.46 1.40
N GLN A 432 29.91 2.95 0.49
CA GLN A 432 28.73 3.68 0.05
C GLN A 432 27.68 3.80 1.16
N LEU A 433 27.45 2.73 1.94
CA LEU A 433 26.58 2.80 3.12
C LEU A 433 27.05 3.81 4.16
N LYS A 434 28.37 4.00 4.32
CA LYS A 434 28.92 5.03 5.22
C LYS A 434 28.44 6.43 4.83
N LYS A 435 28.26 6.73 3.55
CA LYS A 435 27.73 8.03 3.08
C LYS A 435 26.29 8.29 3.54
N PHE A 436 25.51 7.25 3.78
CA PHE A 436 24.15 7.34 4.32
C PHE A 436 24.12 7.44 5.86
N GLY A 437 25.26 7.58 6.52
CA GLY A 437 25.39 7.74 7.98
C GLY A 437 25.59 6.43 8.76
N ILE A 438 25.95 5.34 8.08
CA ILE A 438 26.17 4.01 8.67
C ILE A 438 27.68 3.81 8.91
N GLU A 439 28.25 4.56 9.84
CA GLU A 439 29.72 4.68 9.96
C GLU A 439 30.35 3.74 10.99
N GLU A 440 29.75 3.60 12.18
CA GLU A 440 30.38 2.92 13.32
C GLU A 440 29.97 1.44 13.40
N GLY A 441 30.94 0.52 13.29
CA GLY A 441 30.73 -0.93 13.51
C GLY A 441 30.32 -1.76 12.29
N LEU A 442 30.34 -1.17 11.08
CA LEU A 442 30.12 -1.89 9.82
C LEU A 442 31.41 -2.55 9.34
N GLU A 443 31.50 -3.88 9.46
CA GLU A 443 32.70 -4.67 9.17
C GLU A 443 32.37 -5.94 8.38
N LEU A 444 33.26 -6.34 7.49
CA LEU A 444 33.21 -7.63 6.78
C LEU A 444 34.56 -8.33 6.86
N ASP A 445 34.61 -9.37 7.67
CA ASP A 445 35.79 -10.20 7.86
C ASP A 445 35.69 -11.48 7.02
N ILE A 446 36.79 -11.83 6.35
CA ILE A 446 36.88 -13.02 5.49
C ILE A 446 37.96 -13.94 6.06
N PRO A 447 37.66 -14.71 7.13
CA PRO A 447 38.65 -15.59 7.77
C PRO A 447 39.13 -16.72 6.85
N VAL A 448 38.24 -17.27 6.01
CA VAL A 448 38.54 -18.39 5.11
C VAL A 448 37.96 -18.10 3.73
N ARG A 449 38.76 -18.23 2.68
CA ARG A 449 38.31 -18.13 1.29
C ARG A 449 37.87 -19.48 0.77
N GLY A 450 36.84 -19.50 -0.07
CA GLY A 450 36.37 -20.72 -0.73
C GLY A 450 36.11 -20.46 -2.20
N ALA A 451 36.85 -21.14 -3.08
CA ALA A 451 36.62 -21.12 -4.51
C ALA A 451 35.61 -22.21 -4.93
N PRO A 452 34.88 -22.05 -6.05
CA PRO A 452 34.11 -23.15 -6.63
C PRO A 452 35.05 -24.31 -7.06
N PRO A 453 34.58 -25.57 -7.11
CA PRO A 453 33.20 -26.04 -6.90
C PRO A 453 32.86 -26.46 -5.46
N ASN A 454 33.84 -26.79 -4.61
CA ASN A 454 33.55 -27.34 -3.27
C ASN A 454 33.40 -26.25 -2.19
N GLY A 455 33.83 -25.01 -2.47
CA GLY A 455 33.67 -23.88 -1.56
C GLY A 455 34.49 -24.03 -0.28
N GLY A 456 33.82 -23.98 0.87
CA GLY A 456 34.43 -24.03 2.20
C GLY A 456 34.94 -22.68 2.72
N GLY A 457 34.47 -21.57 2.14
CA GLY A 457 34.74 -20.24 2.63
C GLY A 457 33.85 -19.86 3.80
N LYS A 458 34.33 -18.93 4.63
CA LYS A 458 33.63 -18.41 5.79
C LYS A 458 33.76 -16.89 5.81
N VAL A 459 32.63 -16.22 5.96
CA VAL A 459 32.51 -14.75 5.95
C VAL A 459 31.73 -14.31 7.17
N ILE A 460 32.22 -13.31 7.87
CA ILE A 460 31.60 -12.74 9.07
C ILE A 460 31.21 -11.29 8.74
N PHE A 461 29.92 -11.02 8.72
CA PHE A 461 29.36 -9.70 8.48
C PHE A 461 28.83 -9.11 9.79
N ARG A 462 29.29 -7.90 10.11
CA ARG A 462 28.83 -7.11 11.26
C ARG A 462 28.18 -5.84 10.77
N CYS A 463 26.94 -5.60 11.15
CA CYS A 463 26.19 -4.42 10.77
C CYS A 463 25.60 -3.71 11.99
N PRO A 464 25.87 -2.40 12.16
CA PRO A 464 25.27 -1.60 13.22
C PRO A 464 23.82 -1.22 12.89
N ILE A 465 23.09 -0.78 13.91
CA ILE A 465 21.70 -0.33 13.75
C ILE A 465 21.65 1.18 13.59
N VAL A 466 20.82 1.63 12.66
CA VAL A 466 20.58 3.05 12.42
C VAL A 466 19.08 3.35 12.62
N ARG A 467 18.78 4.53 13.18
CA ARG A 467 17.38 4.97 13.38
C ARG A 467 16.78 5.53 12.09
N SER A 468 17.53 6.37 11.40
CA SER A 468 17.19 7.01 10.13
C SER A 468 18.47 7.27 9.35
N LEU A 469 18.39 7.15 8.03
CA LEU A 469 19.52 7.46 7.15
C LEU A 469 19.73 8.97 7.01
N LYS A 470 20.88 9.37 6.46
CA LYS A 470 21.14 10.75 6.02
C LYS A 470 20.87 10.88 4.51
N PRO A 471 20.26 11.99 4.04
CA PRO A 471 20.08 12.23 2.62
C PRO A 471 21.45 12.50 1.98
N ILE A 472 21.62 12.10 0.73
CA ILE A 472 22.90 12.25 0.02
C ILE A 472 22.79 13.21 -1.15
N GLN A 473 23.83 14.03 -1.33
CA GLN A 473 24.05 14.83 -2.54
C GLN A 473 25.35 14.37 -3.17
N PHE A 474 25.25 13.48 -4.14
CA PHE A 474 26.39 12.87 -4.79
C PHE A 474 26.33 13.07 -6.30
N THR A 475 26.60 14.31 -6.69
CA THR A 475 26.55 14.76 -8.09
C THR A 475 27.92 14.72 -8.75
N ASP A 476 28.99 15.14 -8.06
CA ASP A 476 30.33 15.24 -8.65
C ASP A 476 31.08 13.90 -8.70
N GLU A 477 31.36 13.42 -9.92
CA GLU A 477 32.12 12.20 -10.19
C GLU A 477 33.63 12.36 -9.90
N GLY A 478 34.15 13.59 -10.01
CA GLY A 478 35.56 13.90 -9.82
C GLY A 478 36.49 13.23 -10.86
N ARG A 479 37.80 13.28 -10.59
CA ARG A 479 38.83 12.60 -11.41
C ARG A 479 39.31 11.35 -10.69
N ILE A 480 39.74 10.33 -11.43
CA ILE A 480 40.35 9.14 -10.85
C ILE A 480 41.65 9.54 -10.15
N LYS A 481 41.70 9.34 -8.83
CA LYS A 481 42.86 9.66 -8.00
C LYS A 481 43.85 8.52 -7.97
N ARG A 482 43.35 7.28 -7.84
CA ARG A 482 44.16 6.08 -7.65
C ARG A 482 43.36 4.81 -7.92
N ILE A 483 44.08 3.74 -8.26
CA ILE A 483 43.51 2.40 -8.41
C ILE A 483 44.05 1.52 -7.29
N ARG A 484 43.15 0.77 -6.66
CA ARG A 484 43.44 -0.25 -5.66
C ARG A 484 42.87 -1.58 -6.12
N GLY A 485 43.35 -2.68 -5.59
CA GLY A 485 42.76 -3.98 -5.88
C GLY A 485 43.29 -5.07 -4.97
N VAL A 486 42.65 -6.22 -5.04
CA VAL A 486 43.07 -7.45 -4.38
C VAL A 486 43.05 -8.56 -5.42
N ALA A 487 44.22 -9.13 -5.69
CA ALA A 487 44.37 -10.33 -6.47
C ALA A 487 44.67 -11.47 -5.49
N TYR A 488 43.77 -12.43 -5.38
CA TYR A 488 43.97 -13.55 -4.46
C TYR A 488 44.06 -14.89 -5.17
N CYS A 489 44.75 -15.82 -4.53
CA CYS A 489 44.80 -17.20 -4.96
C CYS A 489 44.71 -18.18 -3.78
N THR A 490 43.98 -19.28 -3.99
CA THR A 490 43.71 -20.34 -3.01
C THR A 490 44.16 -21.67 -3.61
N ARG A 491 44.90 -22.49 -2.83
CA ARG A 491 45.40 -23.83 -3.24
C ARG A 491 46.09 -23.90 -4.61
N VAL A 492 46.64 -22.79 -5.09
CA VAL A 492 47.49 -22.71 -6.29
C VAL A 492 48.78 -21.98 -5.96
N ALA A 493 49.76 -22.02 -6.86
CA ALA A 493 51.04 -21.35 -6.66
C ALA A 493 50.86 -19.81 -6.52
N PRO A 494 51.64 -19.15 -5.65
CA PRO A 494 51.53 -17.71 -5.44
C PRO A 494 51.83 -16.89 -6.70
N GLN A 495 52.59 -17.45 -7.65
CA GLN A 495 52.90 -16.84 -8.95
C GLN A 495 51.65 -16.45 -9.75
N PHE A 496 50.51 -17.14 -9.55
CA PHE A 496 49.25 -16.80 -10.22
C PHE A 496 48.77 -15.40 -9.84
N SER A 497 48.88 -15.03 -8.55
CA SER A 497 48.48 -13.70 -8.09
C SER A 497 49.37 -12.60 -8.66
N ASN A 498 50.69 -12.82 -8.72
CA ASN A 498 51.63 -11.85 -9.29
C ASN A 498 51.41 -11.65 -10.79
N ARG A 499 51.24 -12.74 -11.55
CA ARG A 499 50.97 -12.69 -13.01
C ARG A 499 49.68 -11.92 -13.32
N MET A 500 48.62 -12.10 -12.51
CA MET A 500 47.38 -11.31 -12.63
C MET A 500 47.65 -9.82 -12.39
N VAL A 501 48.39 -9.49 -11.34
CA VAL A 501 48.72 -8.10 -10.97
C VAL A 501 49.53 -7.41 -12.05
N ASP A 502 50.52 -8.08 -12.61
CA ASP A 502 51.39 -7.51 -13.65
C ASP A 502 50.64 -7.28 -14.97
N SER A 503 49.79 -8.23 -15.36
CA SER A 503 48.90 -8.07 -16.52
C SER A 503 47.90 -6.93 -16.34
N ALA A 504 47.24 -6.84 -15.18
CA ALA A 504 46.31 -5.77 -14.88
C ALA A 504 47.01 -4.40 -14.83
N ARG A 505 48.20 -4.32 -14.23
CA ARG A 505 48.99 -3.09 -14.17
C ARG A 505 49.41 -2.62 -15.57
N GLY A 506 49.86 -3.53 -16.43
CA GLY A 506 50.25 -3.21 -17.80
C GLY A 506 49.11 -2.57 -18.63
N MET A 507 47.86 -2.97 -18.38
CA MET A 507 46.69 -2.37 -19.05
C MET A 507 46.24 -1.04 -18.42
N LEU A 508 46.52 -0.84 -17.12
CA LEU A 508 46.03 0.30 -16.34
C LEU A 508 47.04 1.46 -16.23
N ASP A 509 48.13 1.43 -16.99
CA ASP A 509 49.28 2.37 -16.94
C ASP A 509 48.94 3.84 -17.30
N TYR A 510 47.65 4.19 -17.34
CA TYR A 510 47.14 5.56 -17.49
C TYR A 510 47.14 6.34 -16.16
N VAL A 511 47.31 5.67 -15.01
CA VAL A 511 47.25 6.26 -13.67
C VAL A 511 48.52 5.95 -12.89
N ASN A 512 49.13 6.97 -12.28
CA ASN A 512 50.41 6.80 -11.59
C ASN A 512 50.31 6.00 -10.26
N ASP A 513 49.19 6.08 -9.54
CA ASP A 513 49.00 5.41 -8.25
C ASP A 513 48.14 4.14 -8.39
N ILE A 514 48.78 3.04 -8.76
CA ILE A 514 48.17 1.70 -8.86
C ILE A 514 48.78 0.79 -7.80
N ASN A 515 47.96 0.30 -6.87
CA ASN A 515 48.39 -0.67 -5.87
C ASN A 515 47.38 -1.82 -5.76
N ILE A 516 47.74 -2.97 -6.31
CA ILE A 516 46.96 -4.21 -6.26
C ILE A 516 47.68 -5.17 -5.31
N ALA A 517 47.01 -5.56 -4.23
CA ALA A 517 47.56 -6.48 -3.25
C ALA A 517 47.48 -7.92 -3.77
N ALA A 518 48.62 -8.58 -3.92
CA ALA A 518 48.71 -10.01 -4.19
C ALA A 518 48.60 -10.78 -2.86
N VAL A 519 47.56 -11.58 -2.69
CA VAL A 519 47.29 -12.34 -1.46
C VAL A 519 47.21 -13.83 -1.74
N HIS A 520 48.08 -14.61 -1.11
CA HIS A 520 48.07 -16.06 -1.18
C HIS A 520 47.47 -16.67 0.08
N TYR A 521 46.47 -17.53 -0.08
CA TYR A 521 45.88 -18.29 1.02
C TYR A 521 46.38 -19.74 0.97
N GLN A 522 46.91 -20.23 2.10
CA GLN A 522 47.42 -21.59 2.29
C GLN A 522 46.69 -22.31 3.43
N GLY A 523 46.77 -23.65 3.42
CA GLY A 523 46.20 -24.51 4.46
C GLY A 523 44.69 -24.33 4.60
N ASP A 524 44.21 -24.36 5.84
CA ASP A 524 42.78 -24.31 6.15
C ASP A 524 42.11 -22.99 5.74
N LYS A 525 42.88 -21.89 5.62
CA LYS A 525 42.37 -20.58 5.18
C LYS A 525 42.07 -20.51 3.67
N SER A 526 42.49 -21.52 2.91
CA SER A 526 42.34 -21.59 1.45
C SER A 526 41.10 -22.36 0.99
N GLY A 527 40.22 -22.75 1.91
CA GLY A 527 39.00 -23.49 1.59
C GLY A 527 39.29 -24.88 1.05
N LEU A 528 38.38 -25.42 0.23
CA LEU A 528 38.45 -26.80 -0.25
C LEU A 528 38.89 -26.94 -1.72
N SER A 529 38.88 -25.85 -2.49
CA SER A 529 39.13 -25.86 -3.94
C SER A 529 40.20 -24.86 -4.37
N PRO A 530 40.99 -25.21 -5.41
CA PRO A 530 41.89 -24.27 -6.05
C PRO A 530 41.13 -23.19 -6.81
N GLY A 531 41.62 -21.97 -6.74
CA GLY A 531 41.01 -20.83 -7.43
C GLY A 531 41.86 -19.58 -7.34
N PHE A 532 41.60 -18.65 -8.24
CA PHE A 532 42.24 -17.34 -8.26
C PHE A 532 41.28 -16.32 -8.83
N ALA A 533 41.36 -15.09 -8.35
CA ALA A 533 40.53 -14.00 -8.82
C ALA A 533 41.18 -12.66 -8.54
N ILE A 534 40.68 -11.64 -9.24
CA ILE A 534 41.11 -10.26 -9.06
C ILE A 534 39.88 -9.36 -8.92
N SER A 535 39.94 -8.46 -7.94
CA SER A 535 38.99 -7.36 -7.77
C SER A 535 39.76 -6.06 -7.84
N LEU A 536 39.31 -5.15 -8.69
CA LEU A 536 39.92 -3.85 -8.93
C LEU A 536 38.92 -2.74 -8.56
N LEU A 537 39.47 -1.65 -8.02
CA LEU A 537 38.73 -0.50 -7.51
C LEU A 537 39.42 0.79 -7.97
N ALA A 538 38.74 1.59 -8.77
CA ALA A 538 39.15 2.97 -9.03
C ALA A 538 38.47 3.91 -8.01
N LYS A 539 39.28 4.73 -7.33
CA LYS A 539 38.78 5.76 -6.39
C LYS A 539 38.98 7.15 -6.99
N THR A 540 37.93 7.95 -7.00
CA THR A 540 38.00 9.34 -7.46
C THR A 540 38.32 10.34 -6.34
N THR A 541 38.61 11.58 -6.73
CA THR A 541 38.84 12.71 -5.81
C THR A 541 37.63 13.00 -4.93
N THR A 542 36.42 12.80 -5.43
CA THR A 542 35.13 13.06 -4.75
C THR A 542 34.57 11.84 -4.03
N SER A 543 35.39 10.80 -3.83
CA SER A 543 35.01 9.52 -3.19
C SER A 543 34.03 8.65 -4.00
N ALA A 544 33.94 8.81 -5.31
CA ALA A 544 33.31 7.80 -6.18
C ALA A 544 34.18 6.56 -6.29
N PHE A 545 33.52 5.43 -6.48
CA PHE A 545 34.12 4.11 -6.56
C PHE A 545 33.60 3.42 -7.80
N TYR A 546 34.52 2.94 -8.64
CA TYR A 546 34.21 2.03 -9.73
C TYR A 546 34.89 0.71 -9.47
N SER A 547 34.14 -0.39 -9.55
CA SER A 547 34.70 -1.73 -9.38
C SER A 547 34.55 -2.59 -10.61
N ALA A 548 35.49 -3.52 -10.74
CA ALA A 548 35.37 -4.65 -11.63
C ALA A 548 36.04 -5.86 -10.99
N GLU A 549 35.49 -7.03 -11.24
CA GLU A 549 35.99 -8.27 -10.69
C GLU A 549 35.86 -9.41 -11.70
N LEU A 550 36.75 -10.38 -11.56
CA LEU A 550 36.71 -11.59 -12.36
C LEU A 550 37.40 -12.74 -11.62
N ALA A 551 36.74 -13.89 -11.56
CA ALA A 551 37.28 -15.15 -11.09
C ALA A 551 37.76 -16.01 -12.27
N GLY A 552 38.93 -16.62 -12.12
CA GLY A 552 39.50 -17.50 -13.14
C GLY A 552 38.79 -18.86 -13.18
N GLY A 553 38.44 -19.29 -14.39
CA GLY A 553 37.95 -20.64 -14.65
C GLY A 553 39.07 -21.69 -14.70
N ALA A 554 38.68 -22.97 -14.67
CA ALA A 554 39.62 -24.07 -14.85
C ALA A 554 40.33 -23.97 -16.22
N GLY A 555 41.67 -23.98 -16.21
CA GLY A 555 42.49 -23.89 -17.43
C GLY A 555 42.70 -22.47 -17.98
N GLN A 556 42.10 -21.44 -17.36
CA GLN A 556 42.30 -20.05 -17.80
C GLN A 556 43.66 -19.52 -17.32
N ALA A 557 44.34 -18.73 -18.15
CA ALA A 557 45.59 -18.10 -17.77
C ALA A 557 45.35 -16.92 -16.81
N PRO A 558 46.19 -16.75 -15.77
CA PRO A 558 46.04 -15.62 -14.84
C PRO A 558 46.23 -14.27 -15.54
N GLU A 559 47.09 -14.17 -16.56
CA GLU A 559 47.27 -12.93 -17.32
C GLU A 559 45.98 -12.50 -18.03
N ASP A 560 45.26 -13.44 -18.62
CA ASP A 560 44.00 -13.16 -19.32
C ASP A 560 42.94 -12.64 -18.34
N VAL A 561 42.86 -13.23 -17.15
CA VAL A 561 41.94 -12.77 -16.09
C VAL A 561 42.29 -11.36 -15.64
N GLY A 562 43.59 -11.06 -15.43
CA GLY A 562 44.05 -9.71 -15.09
C GLY A 562 43.72 -8.68 -16.18
N LEU A 563 43.94 -9.04 -17.44
CA LEU A 563 43.68 -8.18 -18.60
C LEU A 563 42.18 -7.92 -18.79
N GLN A 564 41.35 -8.95 -18.66
CA GLN A 564 39.90 -8.84 -18.78
C GLN A 564 39.32 -7.99 -17.66
N ALA A 565 39.74 -8.21 -16.40
CA ALA A 565 39.30 -7.40 -15.27
C ALA A 565 39.69 -5.91 -15.44
N ALA A 566 40.89 -5.62 -15.93
CA ALA A 566 41.31 -4.26 -16.22
C ALA A 566 40.45 -3.61 -17.33
N ARG A 567 40.11 -4.34 -18.39
CA ARG A 567 39.19 -3.87 -19.43
C ARG A 567 37.78 -3.61 -18.91
N MET A 568 37.26 -4.48 -18.04
CA MET A 568 35.97 -4.28 -17.40
C MET A 568 35.97 -3.02 -16.53
N LEU A 569 37.04 -2.77 -15.77
CA LEU A 569 37.18 -1.55 -14.98
C LEU A 569 37.19 -0.30 -15.86
N LEU A 570 37.95 -0.31 -16.95
CA LEU A 570 37.99 0.81 -17.90
C LEU A 570 36.62 1.05 -18.58
N SER A 571 35.86 -0.02 -18.83
CA SER A 571 34.49 0.07 -19.33
C SER A 571 33.55 0.74 -18.32
N GLU A 572 33.62 0.35 -17.03
CA GLU A 572 32.83 1.01 -15.98
C GLU A 572 33.23 2.46 -15.78
N ILE A 573 34.52 2.78 -15.82
CA ILE A 573 35.02 4.18 -15.79
C ILE A 573 34.45 4.97 -16.98
N ARG A 574 34.44 4.37 -18.17
CA ARG A 574 33.93 5.03 -19.38
C ARG A 574 32.45 5.38 -19.25
N LYS A 575 31.64 4.54 -18.61
CA LYS A 575 30.20 4.80 -18.37
C LYS A 575 29.95 6.03 -17.47
N GLY A 576 30.94 6.44 -16.68
CA GLY A 576 30.87 7.64 -15.85
C GLY A 576 29.86 7.56 -14.69
N GLY A 577 29.59 8.72 -14.08
CA GLY A 577 28.69 8.83 -12.95
C GLY A 577 29.35 8.49 -11.61
N CYS A 578 28.67 8.77 -10.49
CA CYS A 578 29.27 8.66 -9.17
C CYS A 578 29.20 7.24 -8.57
N VAL A 579 28.39 6.37 -9.16
CA VAL A 579 28.04 5.03 -8.66
C VAL A 579 28.19 4.02 -9.80
N ASP A 580 28.90 2.92 -9.54
CA ASP A 580 29.10 1.85 -10.53
C ASP A 580 27.81 1.05 -10.79
N SER A 581 27.80 0.29 -11.88
CA SER A 581 26.61 -0.46 -12.33
C SER A 581 26.07 -1.45 -11.28
N ILE A 582 26.97 -2.06 -10.50
CA ILE A 582 26.64 -3.08 -9.49
C ILE A 582 25.95 -2.46 -8.28
N SER A 583 26.43 -1.29 -7.84
CA SER A 583 25.95 -0.66 -6.61
C SER A 583 24.78 0.30 -6.79
N GLN A 584 24.36 0.58 -8.04
CA GLN A 584 23.21 1.44 -8.34
C GLN A 584 21.98 1.04 -7.52
N THR A 585 21.65 -0.25 -7.44
CA THR A 585 20.45 -0.73 -6.75
C THR A 585 20.49 -0.46 -5.25
N LEU A 586 21.62 -0.68 -4.58
CA LEU A 586 21.78 -0.41 -3.16
C LEU A 586 21.66 1.09 -2.87
N VAL A 587 22.30 1.94 -3.67
CA VAL A 587 22.24 3.40 -3.50
C VAL A 587 20.82 3.91 -3.71
N LEU A 588 20.13 3.46 -4.77
CA LEU A 588 18.75 3.84 -5.06
C LEU A 588 17.79 3.42 -3.96
N LEU A 589 17.95 2.21 -3.41
CA LEU A 589 17.17 1.75 -2.26
C LEU A 589 17.39 2.64 -1.03
N MET A 590 18.64 2.93 -0.70
CA MET A 590 18.98 3.75 0.47
C MET A 590 18.51 5.21 0.31
N MET A 591 18.43 5.74 -0.91
CA MET A 591 17.82 7.04 -1.19
C MET A 591 16.31 7.03 -0.89
N VAL A 592 15.58 6.00 -1.34
CA VAL A 592 14.13 5.87 -1.09
C VAL A 592 13.84 5.74 0.40
N LEU A 593 14.65 4.96 1.11
CA LEU A 593 14.55 4.79 2.56
C LEU A 593 15.14 5.97 3.36
N GLY A 594 15.55 7.05 2.68
CA GLY A 594 16.02 8.27 3.32
C GLY A 594 14.91 9.01 4.09
N PRO A 595 15.29 10.08 4.82
CA PRO A 595 14.32 11.01 5.40
C PRO A 595 13.48 11.69 4.31
N ASN A 596 12.43 12.42 4.70
CA ASN A 596 11.56 13.22 3.80
C ASN A 596 12.29 14.43 3.22
N ASP A 597 13.43 14.19 2.57
CA ASP A 597 14.35 15.18 2.08
C ASP A 597 14.88 14.76 0.70
N VAL A 598 15.35 15.73 -0.08
CA VAL A 598 15.75 15.49 -1.47
C VAL A 598 17.17 14.90 -1.52
N SER A 599 17.29 13.67 -2.02
CA SER A 599 18.57 13.07 -2.36
C SER A 599 18.83 13.15 -3.86
N LYS A 600 20.07 13.48 -4.24
CA LYS A 600 20.51 13.58 -5.64
C LYS A 600 21.74 12.71 -5.86
N VAL A 601 21.71 11.88 -6.89
CA VAL A 601 22.84 11.04 -7.28
C VAL A 601 23.02 11.08 -8.79
N ARG A 602 24.26 11.31 -9.24
CA ARG A 602 24.63 11.15 -10.65
C ARG A 602 25.03 9.71 -10.90
N VAL A 603 24.40 9.04 -11.85
CA VAL A 603 24.72 7.67 -12.27
C VAL A 603 25.10 7.64 -13.74
N GLY A 604 25.87 6.63 -14.14
CA GLY A 604 26.13 6.36 -15.56
C GLY A 604 24.89 5.76 -16.24
N GLU A 605 25.12 5.05 -17.34
CA GLU A 605 24.07 4.33 -18.06
C GLU A 605 23.31 3.35 -17.13
N LEU A 606 21.98 3.36 -17.19
CA LEU A 606 21.14 2.48 -16.39
C LEU A 606 21.12 1.07 -17.00
N THR A 607 21.43 0.07 -16.18
CA THR A 607 21.27 -1.32 -16.61
C THR A 607 19.79 -1.70 -16.72
N PRO A 608 19.41 -2.66 -17.59
CA PRO A 608 18.05 -3.19 -17.63
C PRO A 608 17.55 -3.70 -16.27
N PHE A 609 18.50 -4.21 -15.46
CA PHE A 609 18.26 -4.64 -14.09
C PHE A 609 17.86 -3.46 -13.19
N THR A 610 18.61 -2.36 -13.24
CA THR A 610 18.29 -1.13 -12.49
C THR A 610 16.94 -0.54 -12.90
N ILE A 611 16.61 -0.55 -14.19
CA ILE A 611 15.33 -0.05 -14.70
C ILE A 611 14.16 -0.85 -14.12
N GLN A 612 14.26 -2.18 -14.11
CA GLN A 612 13.22 -3.00 -13.49
C GLN A 612 13.17 -2.78 -11.97
N TYR A 613 14.32 -2.60 -11.32
CA TYR A 613 14.39 -2.30 -9.89
C TYR A 613 13.68 -0.99 -9.52
N LEU A 614 13.77 0.04 -10.38
CA LEU A 614 13.02 1.30 -10.19
C LEU A 614 11.51 1.10 -10.26
N ARG A 615 11.02 0.21 -11.15
CA ARG A 615 9.59 -0.16 -11.22
C ARG A 615 9.15 -0.87 -9.95
N ASP A 616 9.95 -1.84 -9.51
CA ASP A 616 9.66 -2.56 -8.27
C ASP A 616 9.67 -1.58 -7.07
N LEU A 617 10.62 -0.64 -6.97
CA LEU A 617 10.62 0.41 -5.94
C LEU A 617 9.34 1.27 -5.95
N GLN A 618 8.82 1.60 -7.13
CA GLN A 618 7.55 2.32 -7.26
C GLN A 618 6.37 1.49 -6.75
N ASP A 619 6.29 0.20 -7.07
CA ASP A 619 5.21 -0.69 -6.62
C ASP A 619 5.22 -0.87 -5.08
N PHE A 620 6.42 -1.01 -4.49
CA PHE A 620 6.58 -1.23 -3.05
C PHE A 620 6.44 0.05 -2.23
N PHE A 621 7.08 1.16 -2.62
CA PHE A 621 7.14 2.38 -1.80
C PHE A 621 6.34 3.56 -2.37
N GLY A 622 5.83 3.48 -3.60
CA GLY A 622 5.15 4.60 -4.28
C GLY A 622 6.09 5.75 -4.63
N SER A 623 7.40 5.56 -4.49
CA SER A 623 8.42 6.58 -4.74
C SER A 623 8.76 6.66 -6.22
N THR A 624 8.87 7.89 -6.74
CA THR A 624 9.25 8.15 -8.13
C THR A 624 10.59 8.86 -8.17
N PHE A 625 11.37 8.57 -9.20
CA PHE A 625 12.65 9.22 -9.46
C PHE A 625 12.49 10.22 -10.60
N LYS A 626 12.93 11.46 -10.39
CA LYS A 626 13.12 12.42 -11.46
C LYS A 626 14.48 12.14 -12.10
N ILE A 627 14.47 11.77 -13.38
CA ILE A 627 15.67 11.49 -14.17
C ILE A 627 15.88 12.68 -15.11
N THR A 628 17.01 13.35 -14.96
CA THR A 628 17.42 14.44 -15.86
C THR A 628 18.77 14.09 -16.46
N GLN A 629 18.87 14.17 -17.79
CA GLN A 629 20.16 14.06 -18.49
C GLN A 629 20.92 15.36 -18.27
N GLU A 630 22.13 15.26 -17.74
CA GLU A 630 23.07 16.38 -17.70
C GLU A 630 24.10 16.19 -18.81
N THR A 631 23.97 16.99 -19.86
CA THR A 631 25.05 17.19 -20.83
C THR A 631 26.03 18.19 -20.25
N ASP A 632 27.15 17.67 -19.73
CA ASP A 632 28.24 18.50 -19.20
C ASP A 632 28.97 19.16 -20.40
N ASN A 633 28.47 20.32 -20.85
CA ASN A 633 28.98 21.04 -22.03
C ASN A 633 30.47 21.44 -21.90
N ASP A 634 31.02 21.46 -20.68
CA ASP A 634 32.40 21.88 -20.36
C ASP A 634 33.45 20.75 -20.41
N LYS A 635 33.07 19.49 -20.67
CA LYS A 635 34.02 18.35 -20.75
C LYS A 635 34.27 17.87 -22.18
N THR A 636 34.53 18.81 -23.09
CA THR A 636 34.95 18.56 -24.48
C THR A 636 36.42 18.11 -24.58
N VAL A 637 36.84 17.10 -23.82
CA VAL A 637 38.18 16.51 -23.93
C VAL A 637 38.06 15.00 -24.16
N LEU A 638 38.35 14.62 -25.41
CA LEU A 638 38.55 13.27 -25.96
C LEU A 638 37.43 12.23 -25.75
N GLY A 639 36.51 12.17 -26.72
CA GLY A 639 35.77 10.95 -27.05
C GLY A 639 34.50 10.73 -26.23
N ALA A 640 33.48 11.57 -26.46
CA ALA A 640 32.09 11.42 -26.03
C ALA A 640 31.93 10.92 -24.58
N ALA A 641 31.97 11.84 -23.62
CA ALA A 641 31.45 11.55 -22.29
C ALA A 641 30.00 11.06 -22.45
N PRO A 642 29.64 9.86 -21.95
CA PRO A 642 28.28 9.37 -22.08
C PRO A 642 27.32 10.28 -21.31
N ASP A 643 26.07 10.32 -21.76
CA ASP A 643 24.99 11.03 -21.08
C ASP A 643 24.85 10.51 -19.65
N THR A 644 25.44 11.21 -18.68
CA THR A 644 25.23 10.89 -17.27
C THR A 644 23.83 11.31 -16.85
N LEU A 645 23.24 10.52 -15.96
CA LEU A 645 21.88 10.72 -15.51
C LEU A 645 21.90 11.24 -14.07
N LEU A 646 21.34 12.41 -13.86
CA LEU A 646 21.06 12.92 -12.53
C LEU A 646 19.72 12.36 -12.06
N MET A 647 19.76 11.52 -11.03
CA MET A 647 18.60 10.94 -10.38
C MET A 647 18.29 11.69 -9.09
N THR A 648 17.06 12.18 -8.98
CA THR A 648 16.56 12.87 -7.79
C THR A 648 15.37 12.13 -7.23
N CYS A 649 15.38 11.89 -5.92
CA CYS A 649 14.28 11.24 -5.20
C CYS A 649 14.04 11.94 -3.86
N VAL A 650 12.78 11.95 -3.42
CA VAL A 650 12.39 12.33 -2.06
C VAL A 650 12.23 11.03 -1.27
N GLY A 651 12.97 10.89 -0.17
CA GLY A 651 12.86 9.71 0.68
C GLY A 651 11.48 9.64 1.35
N ILE A 652 11.05 8.43 1.72
CA ILE A 652 9.73 8.20 2.35
C ILE A 652 9.70 8.53 3.85
N GLY A 653 10.82 8.96 4.42
CA GLY A 653 10.92 9.17 5.86
C GLY A 653 11.01 7.85 6.63
N TYR A 654 11.69 6.84 6.08
CA TYR A 654 11.75 5.53 6.71
C TYR A 654 12.48 5.61 8.06
N VAL A 655 11.76 5.28 9.12
CA VAL A 655 12.31 5.21 10.49
C VAL A 655 12.29 3.77 10.94
N ASN A 656 13.44 3.30 11.44
CA ASN A 656 13.53 1.99 12.07
C ASN A 656 12.71 1.96 13.37
N THR A 657 11.47 1.48 13.27
CA THR A 657 10.54 1.28 14.40
C THR A 657 10.96 0.14 15.32
N ASN A 658 11.88 -0.72 14.87
CA ASN A 658 12.33 -1.88 15.62
C ASN A 658 13.36 -1.53 16.70
N LYS A 659 14.06 -0.40 16.54
CA LYS A 659 14.99 0.12 17.55
C LYS A 659 14.18 0.64 18.74
N LYS A 660 14.46 0.12 19.95
CA LYS A 660 13.88 0.69 21.18
C LYS A 660 14.23 2.17 21.26
N ALA A 661 13.22 3.03 21.39
CA ALA A 661 13.44 4.45 21.68
C ALA A 661 14.28 4.53 22.96
N THR A 662 15.45 5.16 22.83
CA THR A 662 16.33 5.51 23.95
C THR A 662 16.06 6.95 24.33
#